data_AF-L0PIH1-F1
#
_entry.id   AF-L0PIH1-F1
#
_cell.length_a   1.000
_cell.length_b   1.000
_cell.length_c   1.000
_cell.angle_alpha   90.00
_cell.angle_beta   90.00
_cell.angle_gamma   90.00
#
_symmetry.space_group_name_H-M   'P 1'
#
loop_
_entity.id
_entity.type
_entity.pdbx_description
1 polymer ?
#
loop_
_entity_poly.entity_id
_entity_poly.type
_entity_poly.pdbx_seq_one_letter_code
_entity_poly.pdbx_strand_id
1 'polypeptide(L)'
;MGWVLSDISPLTRLEVVKALTKFYSNSEFIAGLRHFTERFKPRLIEMGLCEADPGIRCSSVALLNAVRLCGFLEDDEIDLICTLLFDVDSKIRKKACPFFLSKVDEVFETKVQEINSSVAKQGKNIQNGIMELDKIMWVKYKTIAELLVRLDETADHINSVNKENLVHKKHGSGEYLDIILESKFENRMHLLLMTICPEVEELKNWELLSEYLLYDHMVVSSESGSPKGPKYKFYQVCAPTGKEEVVLLEILYVCVYMDIISPNYDIKSKKRLSLYVEEHEESISRALLEMVPSLLKKYNSLTDGIVSILRLEQLMKLNVYQQFRQNKTYENLLNLIGKQFTKHPNNSIMKEAASSLLKAQEYDELASITQGKILEIQEEVVNELKNIRLNRVHTAHLSNKIIENLTITLKRLDYISSISDCIQIFETESFSVFSVLFEIIEREVSSSNELEMVISSLRTLKWLYIWRVKHFIDCQNDIPYKEFNTIIADREELFDKLYLIIQDRKHYKIRYHAVFLLIDLYIVFSNFRKINTTQIFDESIFIIPEKAQDIIILTLNCYIKQYTKFNECKDVKLLIDEESDQEFMDDNDEKTALILERYMCEIAGKVVLAILSGAMDKKHISYLMENKAELDSLKKSREIADNQNL
;
A
#
# COMPACT_ATOMS: atom_id res chain seq x y z
N MET A 1 -3.91 -44.98 -6.99
CA MET A 1 -3.86 -43.53 -7.30
C MET A 1 -4.27 -42.70 -6.11
N GLY A 2 -5.51 -42.82 -5.59
CA GLY A 2 -5.97 -42.01 -4.46
C GLY A 2 -5.06 -42.04 -3.22
N TRP A 3 -4.60 -43.22 -2.78
CA TRP A 3 -3.62 -43.32 -1.68
C TRP A 3 -2.25 -42.73 -1.99
N VAL A 4 -1.86 -42.70 -3.26
CA VAL A 4 -0.56 -42.21 -3.71
C VAL A 4 -0.53 -40.67 -3.78
N LEU A 5 -1.70 -40.00 -3.67
CA LEU A 5 -1.77 -38.55 -3.46
C LEU A 5 -1.13 -38.10 -2.14
N SER A 6 -0.96 -39.01 -1.19
CA SER A 6 -0.31 -38.77 0.11
C SER A 6 1.06 -39.44 0.21
N ASP A 7 1.68 -39.81 -0.92
CA ASP A 7 3.01 -40.40 -0.93
C ASP A 7 4.06 -39.40 -0.42
N ILE A 8 5.11 -39.90 0.23
CA ILE A 8 6.20 -39.07 0.77
C ILE A 8 6.98 -38.40 -0.36
N SER A 9 7.13 -39.08 -1.51
CA SER A 9 7.84 -38.59 -2.68
C SER A 9 7.02 -37.56 -3.46
N PRO A 10 7.50 -36.31 -3.61
CA PRO A 10 6.82 -35.27 -4.41
C PRO A 10 6.63 -35.69 -5.87
N LEU A 11 7.62 -36.36 -6.47
CA LEU A 11 7.53 -36.83 -7.86
C LEU A 11 6.41 -37.85 -8.04
N THR A 12 6.19 -38.71 -7.05
CA THR A 12 5.12 -39.70 -7.10
C THR A 12 3.75 -39.01 -7.03
N ARG A 13 3.58 -38.04 -6.13
CA ARG A 13 2.36 -37.22 -6.05
C ARG A 13 2.09 -36.50 -7.37
N LEU A 14 3.10 -35.88 -7.97
CA LEU A 14 2.99 -35.17 -9.24
C LEU A 14 2.50 -36.05 -10.38
N GLU A 15 3.05 -37.26 -10.53
CA GLU A 15 2.64 -38.17 -11.60
C GLU A 15 1.19 -38.65 -11.45
N VAL A 16 0.74 -38.87 -10.21
CA VAL A 16 -0.67 -39.18 -9.95
C VAL A 16 -1.58 -38.01 -10.32
N VAL A 17 -1.21 -36.79 -9.93
CA VAL A 17 -1.97 -35.57 -10.27
C VAL A 17 -2.11 -35.45 -11.78
N LYS A 18 -1.01 -35.53 -12.54
CA LYS A 18 -1.03 -35.48 -14.02
C LYS A 18 -1.91 -36.56 -14.65
N ALA A 19 -1.84 -37.78 -14.13
CA ALA A 19 -2.63 -38.90 -14.63
C ALA A 19 -4.12 -38.69 -14.37
N LEU A 20 -4.49 -38.25 -13.16
CA LEU A 20 -5.88 -37.90 -12.84
C LEU A 20 -6.39 -36.77 -13.74
N THR A 21 -5.60 -35.73 -14.01
CA THR A 21 -6.03 -34.62 -14.88
C THR A 21 -6.44 -35.13 -16.26
N LYS A 22 -5.69 -36.08 -16.83
CA LYS A 22 -6.04 -36.72 -18.11
C LYS A 22 -7.33 -37.53 -18.03
N PHE A 23 -7.58 -38.22 -16.92
CA PHE A 23 -8.81 -38.99 -16.75
C PHE A 23 -10.05 -38.09 -16.63
N TYR A 24 -9.98 -37.01 -15.85
CA TYR A 24 -11.09 -36.04 -15.77
C TYR A 24 -11.30 -35.26 -17.07
N SER A 25 -10.28 -35.13 -17.93
CA SER A 25 -10.41 -34.49 -19.24
C SER A 25 -11.12 -35.37 -20.29
N ASN A 26 -11.32 -36.67 -20.02
CA ASN A 26 -12.01 -37.57 -20.94
C ASN A 26 -13.42 -37.92 -20.40
N SER A 27 -14.45 -37.53 -21.15
CA SER A 27 -15.85 -37.72 -20.79
C SER A 27 -16.23 -39.19 -20.59
N GLU A 28 -15.55 -40.13 -21.25
CA GLU A 28 -15.80 -41.57 -21.12
C GLU A 28 -15.53 -42.10 -19.70
N PHE A 29 -14.62 -41.47 -18.96
CA PHE A 29 -14.23 -41.93 -17.62
C PHE A 29 -15.04 -41.31 -16.48
N ILE A 30 -15.82 -40.25 -16.75
CA ILE A 30 -16.49 -39.45 -15.71
C ILE A 30 -17.40 -40.31 -14.82
N ALA A 31 -18.17 -41.23 -15.41
CA ALA A 31 -19.08 -42.10 -14.65
C ALA A 31 -18.33 -42.97 -13.63
N GLY A 32 -17.16 -43.52 -14.01
CA GLY A 32 -16.32 -44.33 -13.13
C GLY A 32 -15.56 -43.52 -12.08
N LEU A 33 -15.34 -42.22 -12.32
CA LEU A 33 -14.61 -41.35 -11.41
C LEU A 33 -15.46 -40.86 -10.23
N ARG A 34 -16.80 -40.86 -10.32
CA ARG A 34 -17.67 -40.28 -9.27
C ARG A 34 -17.34 -40.76 -7.85
N HIS A 35 -17.29 -42.07 -7.63
CA HIS A 35 -17.02 -42.63 -6.30
C HIS A 35 -15.56 -42.42 -5.86
N PHE A 36 -14.63 -42.36 -6.82
CA PHE A 36 -13.25 -42.00 -6.55
C PHE A 36 -13.16 -40.55 -6.06
N THR A 37 -13.81 -39.61 -6.77
CA THR A 37 -13.84 -38.20 -6.41
C THR A 37 -14.44 -38.03 -5.02
N GLU A 38 -15.62 -38.57 -4.76
CA GLU A 38 -16.30 -38.44 -3.47
C GLU A 38 -15.41 -38.86 -2.28
N ARG A 39 -14.60 -39.91 -2.46
CA ARG A 39 -13.67 -40.40 -1.43
C ARG A 39 -12.39 -39.57 -1.29
N PHE A 40 -11.81 -39.09 -2.40
CA PHE A 40 -10.47 -38.46 -2.41
C PHE A 40 -10.50 -36.94 -2.62
N LYS A 41 -11.68 -36.35 -2.82
CA LYS A 41 -11.90 -34.90 -3.00
C LYS A 41 -11.27 -34.05 -1.90
N PRO A 42 -11.41 -34.37 -0.60
CA PRO A 42 -10.73 -33.60 0.46
C PRO A 42 -9.21 -33.52 0.27
N ARG A 43 -8.58 -34.64 -0.11
CA ARG A 43 -7.13 -34.68 -0.37
C ARG A 43 -6.73 -33.91 -1.62
N LEU A 44 -7.56 -33.91 -2.66
CA LEU A 44 -7.30 -33.10 -3.87
C LEU A 44 -7.35 -31.61 -3.56
N ILE A 45 -8.32 -31.18 -2.75
CA ILE A 45 -8.45 -29.79 -2.30
C ILE A 45 -7.24 -29.41 -1.43
N GLU A 46 -6.89 -30.23 -0.45
CA GLU A 46 -5.70 -30.03 0.40
C GLU A 46 -4.42 -29.87 -0.43
N MET A 47 -4.21 -30.68 -1.47
CA MET A 47 -3.05 -30.55 -2.37
C MET A 47 -3.08 -29.28 -3.24
N GLY A 48 -4.25 -28.68 -3.47
CA GLY A 48 -4.36 -27.38 -4.12
C GLY A 48 -4.07 -26.23 -3.15
N LEU A 49 -4.49 -26.37 -1.90
CA LEU A 49 -4.37 -25.33 -0.88
C LEU A 49 -3.00 -25.28 -0.22
N CYS A 50 -2.41 -26.42 0.15
CA CYS A 50 -1.29 -26.50 1.10
C CYS A 50 -0.14 -27.41 0.64
N GLU A 51 0.00 -27.68 -0.67
CA GLU A 51 1.13 -28.48 -1.16
C GLU A 51 2.42 -27.66 -1.17
N ALA A 52 3.43 -28.15 -0.44
CA ALA A 52 4.70 -27.45 -0.23
C ALA A 52 5.51 -27.24 -1.52
N ASP A 53 5.37 -28.12 -2.52
CA ASP A 53 5.98 -27.91 -3.83
C ASP A 53 5.05 -27.05 -4.72
N PRO A 54 5.46 -25.84 -5.14
CA PRO A 54 4.60 -24.95 -5.92
C PRO A 54 4.20 -25.53 -7.29
N GLY A 55 5.04 -26.38 -7.89
CA GLY A 55 4.78 -27.03 -9.16
C GLY A 55 3.71 -28.11 -9.05
N ILE A 56 3.75 -28.90 -7.97
CA ILE A 56 2.69 -29.87 -7.65
C ILE A 56 1.42 -29.12 -7.29
N ARG A 57 1.48 -28.09 -6.44
CA ARG A 57 0.33 -27.26 -6.08
C ARG A 57 -0.36 -26.68 -7.32
N CYS A 58 0.39 -26.08 -8.25
CA CYS A 58 -0.13 -25.60 -9.53
C CYS A 58 -0.81 -26.72 -10.35
N SER A 59 -0.24 -27.92 -10.35
CA SER A 59 -0.79 -29.08 -11.06
C SER A 59 -2.07 -29.59 -10.40
N SER A 60 -2.15 -29.54 -9.06
CA SER A 60 -3.33 -29.90 -8.27
C SER A 60 -4.48 -28.93 -8.51
N VAL A 61 -4.21 -27.62 -8.57
CA VAL A 61 -5.24 -26.63 -8.93
C VAL A 61 -5.76 -26.86 -10.35
N ALA A 62 -4.88 -27.20 -11.30
CA ALA A 62 -5.31 -27.56 -12.65
C ALA A 62 -6.17 -28.85 -12.69
N LEU A 63 -5.84 -29.85 -11.87
CA LEU A 63 -6.65 -31.05 -11.68
C LEU A 63 -8.03 -30.69 -11.11
N LEU A 64 -8.09 -29.87 -10.06
CA LEU A 64 -9.35 -29.42 -9.46
C LEU A 64 -10.23 -28.70 -10.49
N ASN A 65 -9.65 -27.96 -11.45
CA ASN A 65 -10.44 -27.32 -12.51
C ASN A 65 -11.11 -28.36 -13.43
N ALA A 66 -10.39 -29.45 -13.76
CA ALA A 66 -10.99 -30.57 -14.51
C ALA A 66 -12.10 -31.27 -13.70
N VAL A 67 -11.94 -31.39 -12.38
CA VAL A 67 -12.97 -31.93 -11.47
C VAL A 67 -14.20 -31.02 -11.43
N ARG A 68 -14.01 -29.70 -11.40
CA ARG A 68 -15.09 -28.69 -11.49
C ARG A 68 -15.92 -28.89 -12.75
N LEU A 69 -15.28 -28.99 -13.91
CA LEU A 69 -15.95 -29.14 -15.22
C LEU A 69 -16.79 -30.43 -15.31
N CYS A 70 -16.49 -31.44 -14.47
CA CYS A 70 -17.30 -32.65 -14.35
C CYS A 70 -18.50 -32.51 -13.40
N GLY A 71 -18.66 -31.37 -12.72
CA GLY A 71 -19.72 -31.12 -11.74
C GLY A 71 -19.53 -31.85 -10.41
N PHE A 72 -18.29 -32.12 -10.00
CA PHE A 72 -17.98 -32.88 -8.77
C PHE A 72 -17.49 -32.02 -7.60
N LEU A 73 -17.52 -30.69 -7.73
CA LEU A 73 -17.24 -29.77 -6.63
C LEU A 73 -18.53 -29.07 -6.19
N GLU A 74 -18.66 -28.87 -4.89
CA GLU A 74 -19.73 -28.11 -4.25
C GLU A 74 -19.37 -26.62 -4.19
N ASP A 75 -20.36 -25.77 -3.94
CA ASP A 75 -20.20 -24.31 -4.00
C ASP A 75 -19.22 -23.77 -2.94
N ASP A 76 -19.24 -24.33 -1.73
CA ASP A 76 -18.31 -23.98 -0.64
C ASP A 76 -16.87 -24.41 -0.95
N GLU A 77 -16.69 -25.57 -1.61
CA GLU A 77 -15.39 -26.03 -2.08
C GLU A 77 -14.84 -25.16 -3.20
N ILE A 78 -15.71 -24.69 -4.09
CA ILE A 78 -15.38 -23.72 -5.13
C ILE A 78 -14.92 -22.41 -4.51
N ASP A 79 -15.69 -21.87 -3.55
CA ASP A 79 -15.36 -20.63 -2.86
C ASP A 79 -14.01 -20.73 -2.13
N LEU A 80 -13.75 -21.87 -1.48
CA LEU A 80 -12.47 -22.18 -0.86
C LEU A 80 -11.32 -22.19 -1.88
N ILE A 81 -11.47 -22.86 -3.03
CA ILE A 81 -10.44 -22.87 -4.08
C ILE A 81 -10.24 -21.47 -4.68
N CYS A 82 -11.30 -20.66 -4.80
CA CYS A 82 -11.18 -19.29 -5.30
C CYS A 82 -10.29 -18.41 -4.41
N THR A 83 -10.15 -18.73 -3.10
CA THR A 83 -9.26 -17.97 -2.20
C THR A 83 -7.79 -18.01 -2.62
N LEU A 84 -7.39 -19.01 -3.42
CA LEU A 84 -6.07 -19.08 -4.05
C LEU A 84 -5.76 -17.91 -4.99
N LEU A 85 -6.76 -17.11 -5.36
CA LEU A 85 -6.53 -15.85 -6.05
C LEU A 85 -5.78 -14.81 -5.23
N PHE A 86 -5.70 -14.97 -3.90
CA PHE A 86 -4.88 -14.13 -3.03
C PHE A 86 -3.46 -14.68 -2.79
N ASP A 87 -3.11 -15.81 -3.41
CA ASP A 87 -1.80 -16.42 -3.23
C ASP A 87 -0.68 -15.48 -3.72
N VAL A 88 0.47 -15.50 -3.05
CA VAL A 88 1.64 -14.68 -3.42
C VAL A 88 2.23 -15.10 -4.77
N ASP A 89 2.16 -16.39 -5.14
CA ASP A 89 2.62 -16.90 -6.43
C ASP A 89 1.59 -16.63 -7.53
N SER A 90 1.99 -15.78 -8.49
CA SER A 90 1.20 -15.47 -9.68
C SER A 90 0.78 -16.71 -10.50
N LYS A 91 1.55 -17.80 -10.47
CA LYS A 91 1.21 -19.03 -11.20
C LYS A 91 0.00 -19.71 -10.58
N ILE A 92 -0.09 -19.73 -9.25
CA ILE A 92 -1.22 -20.29 -8.51
C ILE A 92 -2.47 -19.45 -8.79
N ARG A 93 -2.37 -18.11 -8.66
CA ARG A 93 -3.48 -17.19 -9.00
C ARG A 93 -4.02 -17.42 -10.42
N LYS A 94 -3.14 -17.52 -11.41
CA LYS A 94 -3.52 -17.80 -12.81
C LYS A 94 -4.25 -19.13 -12.98
N LYS A 95 -3.94 -20.15 -12.17
CA LYS A 95 -4.64 -21.44 -12.19
C LYS A 95 -5.98 -21.41 -11.46
N ALA A 96 -6.14 -20.55 -10.46
CA ALA A 96 -7.39 -20.34 -9.74
C ALA A 96 -8.39 -19.46 -10.52
N CYS A 97 -7.90 -18.52 -11.34
CA CYS A 97 -8.73 -17.58 -12.10
C CYS A 97 -9.91 -18.20 -12.87
N PRO A 98 -9.77 -19.34 -13.59
CA PRO A 98 -10.89 -19.97 -14.27
C PRO A 98 -12.06 -20.38 -13.35
N PHE A 99 -11.80 -20.73 -12.09
CA PHE A 99 -12.86 -21.06 -11.13
C PHE A 99 -13.72 -19.85 -10.84
N PHE A 100 -13.06 -18.73 -10.54
CA PHE A 100 -13.74 -17.48 -10.22
C PHE A 100 -14.54 -16.97 -11.43
N LEU A 101 -13.95 -16.98 -12.62
CA LEU A 101 -14.64 -16.55 -13.85
C LEU A 101 -15.85 -17.43 -14.18
N SER A 102 -15.72 -18.76 -14.02
CA SER A 102 -16.87 -19.66 -14.20
C SER A 102 -17.99 -19.35 -13.21
N LYS A 103 -17.65 -19.04 -11.94
CA LYS A 103 -18.63 -18.64 -10.93
C LYS A 103 -19.27 -17.28 -11.26
N VAL A 104 -18.50 -16.33 -11.78
CA VAL A 104 -19.02 -15.03 -12.28
C VAL A 104 -20.06 -15.27 -13.36
N ASP A 105 -19.75 -16.08 -14.36
CA ASP A 105 -20.66 -16.33 -15.49
C ASP A 105 -21.93 -17.07 -15.03
N GLU A 106 -21.82 -18.07 -14.17
CA GLU A 106 -22.98 -18.79 -13.58
C GLU A 106 -23.94 -17.83 -12.83
N VAL A 107 -23.38 -16.94 -12.00
CA VAL A 107 -24.17 -15.98 -11.23
C VAL A 107 -24.74 -14.88 -12.11
N PHE A 108 -23.96 -14.41 -13.09
CA PHE A 108 -24.39 -13.41 -14.08
C PHE A 108 -25.58 -13.93 -14.89
N GLU A 109 -25.48 -15.13 -15.46
CA GLU A 109 -26.56 -15.74 -16.24
C GLU A 109 -27.83 -15.92 -15.41
N THR A 110 -27.68 -16.34 -14.15
CA THR A 110 -28.81 -16.45 -13.21
C THR A 110 -29.52 -15.11 -13.03
N LYS A 111 -28.78 -14.03 -12.76
CA LYS A 111 -29.35 -12.67 -12.61
C LYS A 111 -30.02 -12.16 -13.89
N VAL A 112 -29.40 -12.40 -15.05
CA VAL A 112 -29.96 -12.00 -16.35
C VAL A 112 -31.29 -12.75 -16.62
N GLN A 113 -31.35 -14.05 -16.32
CA GLN A 113 -32.57 -14.84 -16.44
C GLN A 113 -33.69 -14.36 -15.48
N GLU A 114 -33.35 -13.98 -14.25
CA GLU A 114 -34.29 -13.39 -13.29
C GLU A 114 -34.86 -12.06 -13.77
N ILE A 115 -34.03 -11.20 -14.36
CA ILE A 115 -34.48 -9.93 -14.96
C ILE A 115 -35.41 -10.20 -16.14
N ASN A 116 -35.00 -11.06 -17.08
CA ASN A 116 -35.76 -11.40 -18.27
C ASN A 116 -37.12 -12.03 -17.94
N SER A 117 -37.16 -12.96 -16.98
CA SER A 117 -38.41 -13.57 -16.52
C SER A 117 -39.34 -12.56 -15.84
N SER A 118 -38.80 -11.56 -15.16
CA SER A 118 -39.57 -10.46 -14.55
C SER A 118 -40.20 -9.54 -15.61
N VAL A 119 -39.47 -9.27 -16.70
CA VAL A 119 -39.98 -8.50 -17.86
C VAL A 119 -41.10 -9.26 -18.56
N ALA A 120 -40.92 -10.56 -18.80
CA ALA A 120 -41.91 -11.41 -19.49
C ALA A 120 -43.25 -11.51 -18.74
N LYS A 121 -43.21 -11.55 -17.39
CA LYS A 121 -44.42 -11.65 -16.54
C LYS A 121 -45.31 -10.40 -16.57
N GLN A 122 -44.82 -9.23 -17.00
CA GLN A 122 -45.58 -7.97 -16.99
C GLN A 122 -46.27 -7.62 -18.32
N GLY A 123 -46.24 -8.53 -19.30
CA GLY A 123 -47.01 -8.51 -20.56
C GLY A 123 -47.69 -7.21 -21.00
N LYS A 124 -47.00 -6.39 -21.82
CA LYS A 124 -47.55 -5.62 -22.96
C LYS A 124 -46.47 -4.72 -23.59
N ASN A 125 -46.41 -4.75 -24.93
CA ASN A 125 -45.86 -3.75 -25.85
C ASN A 125 -44.73 -2.86 -25.32
N ILE A 126 -43.53 -3.42 -25.19
CA ILE A 126 -42.31 -2.62 -25.31
C ILE A 126 -41.71 -2.99 -26.66
N GLN A 127 -42.17 -2.31 -27.72
CA GLN A 127 -41.52 -2.29 -29.03
C GLN A 127 -40.21 -1.49 -29.04
N ASN A 128 -39.62 -1.26 -27.85
CA ASN A 128 -38.21 -0.95 -27.65
C ASN A 128 -37.60 -2.15 -26.93
N GLY A 129 -37.50 -3.26 -27.65
CA GLY A 129 -36.74 -4.41 -27.18
C GLY A 129 -35.29 -4.00 -26.92
N ILE A 130 -34.67 -4.81 -26.05
CA ILE A 130 -33.23 -4.85 -25.78
C ILE A 130 -32.83 -3.80 -24.72
N MET A 131 -32.61 -4.28 -23.49
CA MET A 131 -31.65 -3.63 -22.60
C MET A 131 -30.39 -3.42 -23.45
N GLU A 132 -29.99 -2.17 -23.70
CA GLU A 132 -28.76 -1.87 -24.45
C GLU A 132 -27.66 -2.80 -23.96
N LEU A 133 -26.90 -3.42 -24.87
CA LEU A 133 -25.82 -4.36 -24.53
C LEU A 133 -24.92 -3.77 -23.44
N ASP A 134 -24.66 -2.46 -23.51
CA ASP A 134 -23.86 -1.69 -22.55
C ASP A 134 -24.44 -1.68 -21.13
N LYS A 135 -25.78 -1.75 -20.99
CA LYS A 135 -26.45 -1.84 -19.68
C LYS A 135 -26.42 -3.26 -19.12
N ILE A 136 -26.47 -4.29 -19.96
CA ILE A 136 -26.31 -5.67 -19.49
C ILE A 136 -24.93 -5.85 -18.82
N MET A 137 -23.90 -5.17 -19.32
CA MET A 137 -22.57 -5.18 -18.71
C MET A 137 -22.55 -4.68 -17.26
N TRP A 138 -23.47 -3.79 -16.87
CA TRP A 138 -23.58 -3.30 -15.49
C TRP A 138 -23.91 -4.44 -14.52
N VAL A 139 -24.71 -5.42 -14.96
CA VAL A 139 -25.00 -6.63 -14.17
C VAL A 139 -23.73 -7.44 -13.97
N LYS A 140 -22.88 -7.54 -15.00
CA LYS A 140 -21.60 -8.27 -14.93
C LYS A 140 -20.60 -7.56 -14.04
N TYR A 141 -20.43 -6.23 -14.18
CA TYR A 141 -19.56 -5.43 -13.31
C TYR A 141 -19.93 -5.58 -11.83
N LYS A 142 -21.20 -5.42 -11.48
CA LYS A 142 -21.66 -5.64 -10.11
C LYS A 142 -21.40 -7.08 -9.66
N THR A 143 -21.67 -8.07 -10.51
CA THR A 143 -21.49 -9.48 -10.15
C THR A 143 -20.02 -9.79 -9.83
N ILE A 144 -19.08 -9.27 -10.61
CA ILE A 144 -17.66 -9.39 -10.32
C ILE A 144 -17.35 -8.76 -8.95
N ALA A 145 -17.78 -7.52 -8.71
CA ALA A 145 -17.52 -6.81 -7.45
C ALA A 145 -18.12 -7.53 -6.24
N GLU A 146 -19.36 -8.00 -6.34
CA GLU A 146 -20.06 -8.74 -5.29
C GLU A 146 -19.33 -10.05 -4.93
N LEU A 147 -18.89 -10.81 -5.95
CA LEU A 147 -18.14 -12.05 -5.74
C LEU A 147 -16.75 -11.78 -5.14
N LEU A 148 -16.09 -10.70 -5.54
CA LEU A 148 -14.79 -10.30 -4.96
C LEU A 148 -14.91 -9.87 -3.49
N VAL A 149 -15.95 -9.11 -3.14
CA VAL A 149 -16.21 -8.74 -1.74
C VAL A 149 -16.45 -10.00 -0.90
N ARG A 150 -17.28 -10.93 -1.39
CA ARG A 150 -17.51 -12.21 -0.70
C ARG A 150 -16.23 -13.03 -0.57
N LEU A 151 -15.41 -13.05 -1.61
CA LEU A 151 -14.15 -13.77 -1.61
C LEU A 151 -13.17 -13.21 -0.56
N ASP A 152 -13.08 -11.89 -0.45
CA ASP A 152 -12.25 -11.21 0.56
C ASP A 152 -12.74 -11.50 1.99
N GLU A 153 -14.07 -11.54 2.20
CA GLU A 153 -14.69 -11.92 3.48
C GLU A 153 -14.43 -13.40 3.84
N THR A 154 -14.53 -14.30 2.86
CA THR A 154 -14.20 -15.73 3.04
C THR A 154 -12.73 -15.92 3.41
N ALA A 155 -11.82 -15.21 2.74
CA ALA A 155 -10.39 -15.25 3.05
C ALA A 155 -10.09 -14.74 4.46
N ASP A 156 -10.73 -13.64 4.89
CA ASP A 156 -10.56 -13.12 6.24
C ASP A 156 -11.13 -14.06 7.32
N HIS A 157 -12.25 -14.74 7.05
CA HIS A 157 -12.78 -15.77 7.94
C HIS A 157 -11.81 -16.95 8.09
N ILE A 158 -11.24 -17.46 6.99
CA ILE A 158 -10.27 -18.56 7.01
C ILE A 158 -9.03 -18.19 7.85
N ASN A 159 -8.48 -16.99 7.63
CA ASN A 159 -7.35 -16.50 8.42
C ASN A 159 -7.67 -16.42 9.93
N SER A 160 -8.89 -15.99 10.28
CA SER A 160 -9.31 -15.89 11.69
C SER A 160 -9.46 -17.23 12.39
N VAL A 161 -9.90 -18.27 11.67
CA VAL A 161 -10.13 -19.61 12.22
C VAL A 161 -8.82 -20.37 12.38
N ASN A 162 -7.91 -20.26 11.41
CA ASN A 162 -6.68 -21.05 11.40
C ASN A 162 -5.56 -20.43 12.25
N LYS A 163 -5.71 -19.20 12.76
CA LYS A 163 -4.62 -18.42 13.40
C LYS A 163 -3.35 -18.35 12.52
N GLU A 164 -3.52 -18.53 11.22
CA GLU A 164 -2.47 -18.65 10.22
C GLU A 164 -2.82 -17.70 9.08
N ASN A 165 -1.86 -16.88 8.67
CA ASN A 165 -1.98 -15.93 7.58
C ASN A 165 -1.87 -16.64 6.23
N LEU A 166 -2.84 -17.51 5.90
CA LEU A 166 -2.93 -18.16 4.57
C LEU A 166 -3.03 -17.12 3.43
N VAL A 167 -3.46 -15.90 3.75
CA VAL A 167 -3.53 -14.77 2.81
C VAL A 167 -2.79 -13.55 3.38
N HIS A 168 -1.55 -13.33 2.92
CA HIS A 168 -0.73 -12.20 3.35
C HIS A 168 -1.37 -10.85 2.98
N LYS A 169 -1.81 -10.08 3.98
CA LYS A 169 -2.05 -8.63 3.82
C LYS A 169 -0.68 -7.92 3.72
N LYS A 170 -0.07 -7.90 2.52
CA LYS A 170 1.04 -6.96 2.26
C LYS A 170 0.53 -5.54 2.52
N HIS A 171 0.98 -4.92 3.61
CA HIS A 171 1.01 -3.47 3.71
C HIS A 171 2.43 -3.05 3.38
N GLY A 172 2.62 -2.50 2.18
CA GLY A 172 3.82 -1.75 1.83
C GLY A 172 4.02 -0.67 2.89
N SER A 173 5.09 -0.81 3.68
CA SER A 173 5.26 -0.07 4.92
C SER A 173 6.50 0.83 4.88
N GLY A 174 7.02 1.10 3.68
CA GLY A 174 7.98 2.16 3.40
C GLY A 174 7.26 3.42 2.93
N GLU A 175 6.43 4.03 3.79
CA GLU A 175 5.50 5.11 3.43
C GLU A 175 6.10 6.22 2.53
N TYR A 176 7.40 6.55 2.70
CA TYR A 176 8.11 7.52 1.85
C TYR A 176 8.87 6.94 0.67
N LEU A 177 9.48 5.75 0.82
CA LEU A 177 10.13 5.09 -0.31
C LEU A 177 9.10 4.82 -1.41
N ASP A 178 7.86 4.51 -1.03
CA ASP A 178 6.78 4.28 -1.97
C ASP A 178 6.40 5.54 -2.75
N ILE A 179 6.42 6.72 -2.10
CA ILE A 179 6.18 8.02 -2.76
C ILE A 179 7.32 8.35 -3.75
N ILE A 180 8.57 8.14 -3.34
CA ILE A 180 9.76 8.58 -4.10
C ILE A 180 10.14 7.60 -5.22
N LEU A 181 9.96 6.29 -5.01
CA LEU A 181 10.38 5.25 -5.96
C LEU A 181 9.28 4.82 -6.93
N GLU A 182 8.14 5.53 -6.96
CA GLU A 182 6.93 5.12 -7.69
C GLU A 182 6.62 3.63 -7.45
N SER A 183 6.82 3.14 -6.22
CA SER A 183 6.76 1.70 -5.97
C SER A 183 5.34 1.22 -6.29
N LYS A 184 5.23 0.17 -7.11
CA LYS A 184 3.93 -0.39 -7.50
C LYS A 184 3.14 -0.72 -6.24
N PHE A 185 1.98 -0.09 -6.09
CA PHE A 185 1.06 -0.43 -5.02
C PHE A 185 0.64 -1.90 -5.18
N GLU A 186 0.99 -2.73 -4.21
CA GLU A 186 0.61 -4.15 -4.18
C GLU A 186 -0.09 -4.47 -2.86
N ASN A 187 -1.40 -4.21 -2.77
CA ASN A 187 -2.24 -4.93 -1.80
C ASN A 187 -2.65 -6.28 -2.41
N ARG A 188 -3.22 -7.17 -1.57
CA ARG A 188 -3.71 -8.48 -2.03
C ARG A 188 -4.77 -8.39 -3.13
N MET A 189 -5.64 -7.37 -3.05
CA MET A 189 -6.72 -7.14 -4.03
C MET A 189 -6.14 -6.76 -5.39
N HIS A 190 -5.20 -5.83 -5.44
CA HIS A 190 -4.47 -5.44 -6.64
C HIS A 190 -3.78 -6.64 -7.30
N LEU A 191 -3.05 -7.47 -6.55
CA LEU A 191 -2.38 -8.66 -7.11
C LEU A 191 -3.37 -9.67 -7.73
N LEU A 192 -4.53 -9.83 -7.09
CA LEU A 192 -5.64 -10.63 -7.58
C LEU A 192 -6.24 -10.00 -8.86
N LEU A 193 -6.54 -8.71 -8.84
CA LEU A 193 -7.15 -7.99 -9.96
C LEU A 193 -6.23 -7.95 -11.19
N MET A 194 -4.93 -7.80 -10.97
CA MET A 194 -3.89 -7.94 -12.01
C MET A 194 -3.90 -9.32 -12.69
N THR A 195 -4.51 -10.34 -12.06
CA THR A 195 -4.69 -11.67 -12.62
C THR A 195 -6.04 -11.81 -13.32
N ILE A 196 -7.11 -11.24 -12.77
CA ILE A 196 -8.49 -11.41 -13.27
C ILE A 196 -8.81 -10.45 -14.41
N CYS A 197 -8.53 -9.15 -14.26
CA CYS A 197 -8.92 -8.12 -15.23
C CYS A 197 -8.46 -8.43 -16.68
N PRO A 198 -7.24 -8.95 -16.94
CA PRO A 198 -6.82 -9.28 -18.30
C PRO A 198 -7.64 -10.39 -18.97
N GLU A 199 -8.23 -11.29 -18.17
CA GLU A 199 -9.00 -12.44 -18.65
C GLU A 199 -10.49 -12.11 -18.89
N VAL A 200 -10.95 -10.92 -18.49
CA VAL A 200 -12.35 -10.47 -18.66
C VAL A 200 -12.43 -9.45 -19.79
N GLU A 201 -12.97 -9.85 -20.94
CA GLU A 201 -13.05 -8.99 -22.13
C GLU A 201 -13.91 -7.74 -21.88
N GLU A 202 -14.96 -7.88 -21.08
CA GLU A 202 -15.88 -6.80 -20.75
C GLU A 202 -15.21 -5.68 -19.95
N LEU A 203 -14.14 -5.99 -19.21
CA LEU A 203 -13.38 -5.01 -18.43
C LEU A 203 -12.36 -4.22 -19.26
N LYS A 204 -12.11 -4.62 -20.51
CA LYS A 204 -11.20 -3.89 -21.43
C LYS A 204 -11.76 -2.52 -21.80
N ASN A 205 -13.09 -2.38 -21.85
CA ASN A 205 -13.74 -1.08 -22.05
C ASN A 205 -13.99 -0.39 -20.70
N TRP A 206 -12.91 0.11 -20.11
CA TRP A 206 -12.95 0.76 -18.81
C TRP A 206 -13.73 2.09 -18.82
N GLU A 207 -13.97 2.70 -19.98
CA GLU A 207 -14.84 3.88 -20.11
C GLU A 207 -16.31 3.52 -19.78
N LEU A 208 -16.81 2.37 -20.22
CA LEU A 208 -18.16 1.90 -19.83
C LEU A 208 -18.25 1.60 -18.32
N LEU A 209 -17.16 1.09 -17.73
CA LEU A 209 -17.08 0.87 -16.29
C LEU A 209 -17.13 2.21 -15.54
N SER A 210 -16.49 3.25 -16.06
CA SER A 210 -16.53 4.57 -15.43
C SER A 210 -17.89 5.24 -15.56
N GLU A 211 -18.59 5.07 -16.68
CA GLU A 211 -19.98 5.50 -16.82
C GLU A 211 -20.89 4.81 -15.80
N TYR A 212 -20.71 3.51 -15.59
CA TYR A 212 -21.42 2.75 -14.56
C TYR A 212 -21.13 3.31 -13.16
N LEU A 213 -19.87 3.60 -12.85
CA LEU A 213 -19.45 4.20 -11.58
C LEU A 213 -19.92 5.64 -11.41
N LEU A 214 -20.11 6.42 -12.47
CA LEU A 214 -20.61 7.80 -12.35
C LEU A 214 -22.14 7.87 -12.33
N TYR A 215 -22.83 6.80 -12.70
CA TYR A 215 -24.29 6.75 -12.64
C TYR A 215 -24.82 6.86 -11.21
N ASP A 216 -25.95 7.56 -11.05
CA ASP A 216 -26.62 7.71 -9.76
C ASP A 216 -27.48 6.48 -9.43
N HIS A 217 -26.91 5.54 -8.69
CA HIS A 217 -27.59 4.32 -8.23
C HIS A 217 -28.51 4.56 -7.01
N MET A 218 -28.46 5.74 -6.36
CA MET A 218 -29.16 6.02 -5.09
C MET A 218 -30.67 6.18 -5.27
N VAL A 219 -31.10 6.64 -6.45
CA VAL A 219 -32.52 6.85 -6.77
C VAL A 219 -33.30 5.53 -6.74
N VAL A 220 -32.61 4.39 -6.90
CA VAL A 220 -33.25 3.08 -7.04
C VAL A 220 -33.32 2.32 -5.71
N SER A 221 -32.44 2.61 -4.75
CA SER A 221 -32.44 1.99 -3.41
C SER A 221 -33.47 2.57 -2.44
N SER A 222 -34.11 3.71 -2.76
CA SER A 222 -35.13 4.29 -1.90
C SER A 222 -36.47 3.54 -2.03
N GLU A 223 -36.90 2.88 -0.95
CA GLU A 223 -38.17 2.13 -0.87
C GLU A 223 -39.42 3.05 -0.91
N SER A 224 -39.22 4.37 -0.89
CA SER A 224 -40.28 5.37 -0.78
C SER A 224 -40.67 5.94 -2.15
N GLY A 225 -41.56 5.23 -2.86
CA GLY A 225 -42.28 5.76 -4.02
C GLY A 225 -42.12 4.88 -5.26
N SER A 226 -43.18 4.16 -5.64
CA SER A 226 -43.17 3.18 -6.72
C SER A 226 -42.68 3.74 -8.08
N PRO A 227 -41.84 2.95 -8.76
CA PRO A 227 -42.34 2.26 -9.96
C PRO A 227 -42.04 0.76 -9.90
N LYS A 228 -43.08 -0.08 -9.75
CA LYS A 228 -42.99 -1.58 -9.80
C LYS A 228 -42.81 -2.11 -11.24
N GLY A 229 -41.99 -1.43 -12.03
CA GLY A 229 -41.72 -1.78 -13.44
C GLY A 229 -40.42 -2.56 -13.61
N PRO A 230 -40.19 -3.21 -14.77
CA PRO A 230 -39.02 -4.05 -14.99
C PRO A 230 -37.71 -3.26 -15.02
N LYS A 231 -37.77 -1.98 -15.44
CA LYS A 231 -36.64 -1.04 -15.41
C LYS A 231 -36.12 -0.79 -13.99
N TYR A 232 -37.01 -0.64 -13.00
CA TYR A 232 -36.62 -0.42 -11.61
C TYR A 232 -35.89 -1.65 -11.04
N LYS A 233 -36.42 -2.85 -11.30
CA LYS A 233 -35.80 -4.11 -10.86
C LYS A 233 -34.42 -4.33 -11.50
N PHE A 234 -34.26 -3.95 -12.78
CA PHE A 234 -32.96 -3.97 -13.45
C PHE A 234 -31.92 -3.10 -12.72
N TYR A 235 -32.23 -1.81 -12.50
CA TYR A 235 -31.28 -0.93 -11.81
C TYR A 235 -31.04 -1.32 -10.35
N GLN A 236 -32.01 -1.94 -9.69
CA GLN A 236 -31.84 -2.49 -8.34
C GLN A 236 -30.82 -3.65 -8.35
N VAL A 237 -30.93 -4.54 -9.34
CA VAL A 237 -29.94 -5.61 -9.52
C VAL A 237 -28.57 -5.03 -9.85
N CYS A 238 -28.47 -3.91 -10.57
CA CYS A 238 -27.18 -3.28 -10.93
C CYS A 238 -26.61 -2.33 -9.86
N ALA A 239 -27.37 -1.90 -8.85
CA ALA A 239 -26.90 -0.93 -7.87
C ALA A 239 -25.83 -1.55 -6.94
N PRO A 240 -24.59 -1.01 -6.90
CA PRO A 240 -23.53 -1.56 -6.06
C PRO A 240 -23.66 -1.10 -4.59
N THR A 241 -23.16 -1.91 -3.66
CA THR A 241 -22.96 -1.50 -2.25
C THR A 241 -21.69 -0.66 -2.08
N GLY A 242 -21.53 0.05 -0.96
CA GLY A 242 -20.32 0.85 -0.71
C GLY A 242 -19.02 0.03 -0.74
N LYS A 243 -19.04 -1.24 -0.31
CA LYS A 243 -17.89 -2.15 -0.43
C LYS A 243 -17.62 -2.52 -1.89
N GLU A 244 -18.67 -2.81 -2.65
CA GLU A 244 -18.58 -3.11 -4.09
C GLU A 244 -18.06 -1.91 -4.88
N GLU A 245 -18.47 -0.68 -4.54
CA GLU A 245 -17.98 0.55 -5.17
C GLU A 245 -16.47 0.74 -4.98
N VAL A 246 -15.93 0.44 -3.78
CA VAL A 246 -14.47 0.46 -3.54
C VAL A 246 -13.75 -0.54 -4.43
N VAL A 247 -14.25 -1.77 -4.53
CA VAL A 247 -13.66 -2.80 -5.41
C VAL A 247 -13.75 -2.41 -6.88
N LEU A 248 -14.87 -1.83 -7.32
CA LEU A 248 -15.05 -1.36 -8.69
C LEU A 248 -14.09 -0.21 -9.05
N LEU A 249 -13.81 0.69 -8.12
CA LEU A 249 -12.81 1.75 -8.31
C LEU A 249 -11.40 1.17 -8.42
N GLU A 250 -11.08 0.12 -7.66
CA GLU A 250 -9.80 -0.59 -7.79
C GLU A 250 -9.71 -1.37 -9.11
N ILE A 251 -10.80 -1.99 -9.57
CA ILE A 251 -10.91 -2.62 -10.90
C ILE A 251 -10.66 -1.56 -11.98
N LEU A 252 -11.31 -0.39 -11.89
CA LEU A 252 -11.12 0.70 -12.85
C LEU A 252 -9.65 1.12 -12.91
N TYR A 253 -9.01 1.30 -11.75
CA TYR A 253 -7.58 1.60 -11.68
C TYR A 253 -6.73 0.53 -12.37
N VAL A 254 -6.95 -0.75 -12.07
CA VAL A 254 -6.19 -1.86 -12.66
C VAL A 254 -6.40 -1.95 -14.17
N CYS A 255 -7.63 -1.79 -14.67
CA CYS A 255 -7.92 -1.82 -16.10
C CYS A 255 -7.17 -0.71 -16.84
N VAL A 256 -7.20 0.52 -16.32
CA VAL A 256 -6.48 1.66 -16.92
C VAL A 256 -4.97 1.47 -16.83
N TYR A 257 -4.46 0.99 -15.70
CA TYR A 257 -3.04 0.66 -15.53
C TYR A 257 -2.56 -0.36 -16.58
N MET A 258 -3.34 -1.41 -16.81
CA MET A 258 -3.02 -2.44 -17.79
C MET A 258 -3.09 -1.94 -19.23
N ASP A 259 -4.04 -1.05 -19.54
CA ASP A 259 -4.18 -0.43 -20.86
C ASP A 259 -2.99 0.50 -21.20
N ILE A 260 -2.33 1.07 -20.18
CA ILE A 260 -1.09 1.85 -20.34
C ILE A 260 0.14 0.92 -20.45
N ILE A 261 0.29 -0.07 -19.58
CA ILE A 261 1.56 -0.80 -19.39
C ILE A 261 1.69 -2.07 -20.22
N SER A 262 0.58 -2.76 -20.49
CA SER A 262 0.58 -3.96 -21.33
C SER A 262 -0.49 -3.88 -22.42
N PRO A 263 -0.48 -2.82 -23.24
CA PRO A 263 -1.41 -2.70 -24.34
C PRO A 263 -1.16 -3.78 -25.39
N ASN A 264 -2.23 -4.37 -25.88
CA ASN A 264 -2.18 -5.50 -26.81
C ASN A 264 -2.01 -5.00 -28.25
N TYR A 265 -0.80 -4.59 -28.62
CA TYR A 265 -0.52 -4.01 -29.94
C TYR A 265 0.01 -5.03 -30.96
N ASP A 266 -0.74 -5.24 -32.05
CA ASP A 266 -0.29 -6.00 -33.23
C ASP A 266 0.56 -5.14 -34.20
N ILE A 267 1.55 -4.40 -33.69
CA ILE A 267 2.39 -3.50 -34.51
C ILE A 267 3.85 -3.98 -34.51
N LYS A 268 4.31 -4.49 -35.67
CA LYS A 268 5.67 -5.04 -35.86
C LYS A 268 6.79 -3.98 -35.91
N SER A 269 6.46 -2.71 -36.15
CA SER A 269 7.45 -1.63 -36.29
C SER A 269 7.63 -0.86 -35.00
N LYS A 270 8.85 -0.87 -34.43
CA LYS A 270 9.18 -0.18 -33.16
C LYS A 270 8.87 1.32 -33.16
N LYS A 271 9.15 2.03 -34.27
CA LYS A 271 8.92 3.48 -34.37
C LYS A 271 7.44 3.85 -34.52
N ARG A 272 6.65 3.00 -35.18
CA ARG A 272 5.18 3.21 -35.27
C ARG A 272 4.50 2.83 -33.96
N LEU A 273 4.99 1.77 -33.31
CA LEU A 273 4.54 1.35 -31.99
C LEU A 273 4.72 2.47 -30.97
N SER A 274 5.90 3.11 -30.92
CA SER A 274 6.15 4.21 -29.96
C SER A 274 5.21 5.41 -30.15
N LEU A 275 4.93 5.81 -31.39
CA LEU A 275 4.01 6.91 -31.68
C LEU A 275 2.56 6.55 -31.30
N TYR A 276 2.15 5.30 -31.54
CA TYR A 276 0.82 4.83 -31.19
C TYR A 276 0.63 4.69 -29.68
N VAL A 277 1.66 4.22 -28.96
CA VAL A 277 1.68 4.19 -27.48
C VAL A 277 1.48 5.61 -26.94
N GLU A 278 2.20 6.58 -27.48
CA GLU A 278 2.11 7.96 -27.04
C GLU A 278 0.70 8.55 -27.28
N GLU A 279 0.13 8.35 -28.47
CA GLU A 279 -1.24 8.79 -28.80
C GLU A 279 -2.31 8.09 -27.95
N HIS A 280 -2.13 6.79 -27.66
CA HIS A 280 -3.03 6.02 -26.79
C HIS A 280 -2.99 6.53 -25.36
N GLU A 281 -1.80 6.72 -24.78
CA GLU A 281 -1.63 7.26 -23.43
C GLU A 281 -2.17 8.69 -23.30
N GLU A 282 -2.05 9.52 -24.35
CA GLU A 282 -2.71 10.82 -24.42
C GLU A 282 -4.23 10.71 -24.46
N SER A 283 -4.78 9.72 -25.18
CA SER A 283 -6.23 9.45 -25.21
C SER A 283 -6.76 9.01 -23.85
N ILE A 284 -6.07 8.10 -23.18
CA ILE A 284 -6.40 7.69 -21.81
C ILE A 284 -6.38 8.91 -20.89
N SER A 285 -5.29 9.69 -20.93
CA SER A 285 -5.16 10.89 -20.08
C SER A 285 -6.27 11.91 -20.32
N ARG A 286 -6.76 12.07 -21.57
CA ARG A 286 -7.92 12.92 -21.89
C ARG A 286 -9.23 12.42 -21.26
N ALA A 287 -9.48 11.12 -21.29
CA ALA A 287 -10.67 10.55 -20.66
C ALA A 287 -10.59 10.63 -19.12
N LEU A 288 -9.41 10.38 -18.54
CA LEU A 288 -9.18 10.51 -17.09
C LEU A 288 -9.39 11.95 -16.59
N LEU A 289 -8.98 12.94 -17.38
CA LEU A 289 -9.16 14.37 -17.07
C LEU A 289 -10.62 14.74 -16.75
N GLU A 290 -11.57 14.22 -17.52
CA GLU A 290 -13.00 14.52 -17.36
C GLU A 290 -13.61 13.69 -16.21
N MET A 291 -13.11 12.47 -16.04
CA MET A 291 -13.67 11.46 -15.17
C MET A 291 -13.22 11.59 -13.71
N VAL A 292 -11.93 11.80 -13.45
CA VAL A 292 -11.35 11.86 -12.10
C VAL A 292 -12.02 12.93 -11.21
N PRO A 293 -12.24 14.18 -11.65
CA PRO A 293 -12.92 15.18 -10.84
C PRO A 293 -14.34 14.78 -10.44
N SER A 294 -15.05 14.12 -11.36
CA SER A 294 -16.42 13.64 -11.15
C SER A 294 -16.45 12.48 -10.15
N LEU A 295 -15.49 11.55 -10.24
CA LEU A 295 -15.33 10.45 -9.29
C LEU A 295 -14.98 10.97 -7.89
N LEU A 296 -14.02 11.88 -7.75
CA LEU A 296 -13.65 12.49 -6.45
C LEU A 296 -14.84 13.20 -5.80
N LYS A 297 -15.70 13.84 -6.59
CA LYS A 297 -16.90 14.50 -6.07
C LYS A 297 -17.95 13.51 -5.60
N LYS A 298 -18.18 12.42 -6.34
CA LYS A 298 -19.18 11.38 -6.00
C LYS A 298 -18.75 10.56 -4.78
N TYR A 299 -17.48 10.20 -4.70
CA TYR A 299 -16.95 9.24 -3.73
C TYR A 299 -16.23 9.87 -2.54
N ASN A 300 -16.53 11.13 -2.22
CA ASN A 300 -15.86 11.90 -1.16
C ASN A 300 -15.98 11.33 0.27
N SER A 301 -16.87 10.37 0.51
CA SER A 301 -17.08 9.72 1.81
C SER A 301 -16.41 8.34 1.90
N LEU A 302 -16.00 7.75 0.77
CA LEU A 302 -15.40 6.41 0.71
C LEU A 302 -13.88 6.52 0.72
N THR A 303 -13.27 6.29 1.89
CA THR A 303 -11.83 6.50 2.10
C THR A 303 -10.95 5.69 1.14
N ASP A 304 -11.19 4.38 1.03
CA ASP A 304 -10.43 3.51 0.12
C ASP A 304 -10.75 3.76 -1.37
N GLY A 305 -11.95 4.27 -1.65
CA GLY A 305 -12.33 4.72 -2.99
C GLY A 305 -11.52 5.94 -3.43
N ILE A 306 -11.36 6.94 -2.55
CA ILE A 306 -10.54 8.14 -2.82
C ILE A 306 -9.09 7.75 -3.13
N VAL A 307 -8.53 6.81 -2.36
CA VAL A 307 -7.17 6.27 -2.59
C VAL A 307 -7.03 5.72 -4.02
N SER A 308 -7.99 4.92 -4.47
CA SER A 308 -7.99 4.36 -5.83
C SER A 308 -8.13 5.43 -6.91
N ILE A 309 -8.93 6.47 -6.67
CA ILE A 309 -9.13 7.58 -7.60
C ILE A 309 -7.88 8.47 -7.69
N LEU A 310 -7.18 8.73 -6.58
CA LEU A 310 -5.92 9.48 -6.59
C LEU A 310 -4.83 8.72 -7.35
N ARG A 311 -4.76 7.39 -7.22
CA ARG A 311 -3.85 6.57 -8.03
C ARG A 311 -4.18 6.60 -9.51
N LEU A 312 -5.46 6.67 -9.85
CA LEU A 312 -5.91 6.81 -11.23
C LEU A 312 -5.45 8.14 -11.84
N GLU A 313 -5.50 9.23 -11.06
CA GLU A 313 -4.93 10.52 -11.44
C GLU A 313 -3.42 10.43 -11.69
N GLN A 314 -2.70 9.70 -10.84
CA GLN A 314 -1.26 9.47 -11.00
C GLN A 314 -0.92 8.66 -12.26
N LEU A 315 -1.87 8.06 -12.99
CA LEU A 315 -1.60 7.42 -14.28
C LEU A 315 -1.61 8.41 -15.46
N MET A 316 -2.15 9.61 -15.26
CA MET A 316 -2.26 10.62 -16.31
C MET A 316 -0.88 11.17 -16.71
N LYS A 317 -0.74 11.48 -18.00
CA LYS A 317 0.36 12.32 -18.49
C LYS A 317 -0.04 13.78 -18.44
N LEU A 318 0.81 14.59 -17.81
CA LEU A 318 0.55 16.01 -17.59
C LEU A 318 0.71 16.86 -18.87
N ASN A 319 1.37 16.33 -19.91
CA ASN A 319 1.52 16.98 -21.22
C ASN A 319 0.16 17.26 -21.91
N VAL A 320 -0.87 16.47 -21.63
CA VAL A 320 -2.21 16.65 -22.19
C VAL A 320 -2.81 18.00 -21.79
N TYR A 321 -2.54 18.52 -20.59
CA TYR A 321 -3.08 19.81 -20.16
C TYR A 321 -2.57 21.00 -21.00
N GLN A 322 -1.35 20.89 -21.52
CA GLN A 322 -0.75 21.91 -22.37
C GLN A 322 -1.43 21.98 -23.73
N GLN A 323 -1.61 20.81 -24.38
CA GLN A 323 -2.16 20.72 -25.73
C GLN A 323 -3.55 21.38 -25.85
N PHE A 324 -4.34 21.35 -24.77
CA PHE A 324 -5.70 21.90 -24.74
C PHE A 324 -5.84 23.27 -24.06
N ARG A 325 -4.75 23.88 -23.59
CA ARG A 325 -4.76 25.15 -22.82
C ARG A 325 -5.71 25.11 -21.61
N GLN A 326 -5.76 23.97 -20.92
CA GLN A 326 -6.73 23.70 -19.86
C GLN A 326 -6.20 23.99 -18.45
N ASN A 327 -5.48 25.13 -18.29
CA ASN A 327 -4.90 25.52 -17.00
C ASN A 327 -5.95 25.59 -15.88
N LYS A 328 -7.18 26.03 -16.19
CA LYS A 328 -8.29 26.07 -15.22
C LYS A 328 -8.75 24.68 -14.79
N THR A 329 -8.76 23.71 -15.71
CA THR A 329 -9.14 22.32 -15.41
C THR A 329 -8.09 21.68 -14.52
N TYR A 330 -6.82 21.94 -14.82
CA TYR A 330 -5.69 21.52 -13.98
C TYR A 330 -5.74 22.12 -12.57
N GLU A 331 -5.95 23.44 -12.47
CA GLU A 331 -6.10 24.15 -11.21
C GLU A 331 -7.28 23.60 -10.39
N ASN A 332 -8.41 23.29 -11.04
CA ASN A 332 -9.55 22.64 -10.39
C ASN A 332 -9.21 21.25 -9.85
N LEU A 333 -8.44 20.45 -10.60
CA LEU A 333 -7.99 19.13 -10.15
C LEU A 333 -7.07 19.26 -8.93
N LEU A 334 -6.05 20.12 -9.00
CA LEU A 334 -5.16 20.40 -7.87
C LEU A 334 -5.92 20.90 -6.64
N ASN A 335 -6.97 21.70 -6.84
CA ASN A 335 -7.87 22.12 -5.76
C ASN A 335 -8.66 20.95 -5.14
N LEU A 336 -9.06 19.96 -5.93
CA LEU A 336 -9.72 18.76 -5.42
C LEU A 336 -8.73 17.89 -4.63
N ILE A 337 -7.53 17.65 -5.17
CA ILE A 337 -6.46 16.88 -4.51
C ILE A 337 -6.07 17.55 -3.18
N GLY A 338 -5.83 18.86 -3.19
CA GLY A 338 -5.52 19.63 -1.98
C GLY A 338 -6.63 19.53 -0.93
N LYS A 339 -7.90 19.58 -1.34
CA LYS A 339 -9.04 19.36 -0.41
C LYS A 339 -9.06 17.95 0.17
N GLN A 340 -8.69 16.92 -0.59
CA GLN A 340 -8.61 15.55 -0.04
C GLN A 340 -7.52 15.48 1.04
N PHE A 341 -6.37 16.11 0.78
CA PHE A 341 -5.25 16.18 1.72
C PHE A 341 -5.59 16.92 3.03
N THR A 342 -6.23 18.10 2.94
CA THR A 342 -6.50 18.94 4.13
C THR A 342 -7.75 18.55 4.90
N LYS A 343 -8.69 17.77 4.32
CA LYS A 343 -9.94 17.40 5.00
C LYS A 343 -9.94 16.00 5.61
N HIS A 344 -9.31 15.03 4.97
CA HIS A 344 -9.35 13.65 5.45
C HIS A 344 -8.26 13.39 6.50
N PRO A 345 -8.54 12.62 7.57
CA PRO A 345 -7.55 12.22 8.57
C PRO A 345 -6.79 10.94 8.18
N ASN A 346 -7.16 10.27 7.09
CA ASN A 346 -6.60 8.98 6.70
C ASN A 346 -5.20 9.11 6.08
N ASN A 347 -4.23 8.37 6.62
CA ASN A 347 -2.83 8.37 6.16
C ASN A 347 -2.69 8.00 4.68
N SER A 348 -3.44 7.01 4.19
CA SER A 348 -3.36 6.55 2.79
C SER A 348 -3.82 7.65 1.82
N ILE A 349 -4.88 8.39 2.15
CA ILE A 349 -5.31 9.54 1.34
C ILE A 349 -4.22 10.62 1.32
N MET A 350 -3.65 10.96 2.47
CA MET A 350 -2.57 11.96 2.55
C MET A 350 -1.36 11.53 1.72
N LYS A 351 -0.96 10.25 1.80
CA LYS A 351 0.13 9.67 1.01
C LYS A 351 -0.12 9.77 -0.49
N GLU A 352 -1.28 9.31 -0.97
CA GLU A 352 -1.59 9.36 -2.40
C GLU A 352 -1.75 10.79 -2.91
N ALA A 353 -2.34 11.69 -2.13
CA ALA A 353 -2.46 13.09 -2.50
C ALA A 353 -1.08 13.79 -2.55
N ALA A 354 -0.18 13.48 -1.61
CA ALA A 354 1.20 13.97 -1.65
C ALA A 354 1.97 13.42 -2.85
N SER A 355 1.79 12.14 -3.19
CA SER A 355 2.35 11.52 -4.40
C SER A 355 1.86 12.21 -5.68
N SER A 356 0.55 12.45 -5.80
CA SER A 356 -0.03 13.23 -6.91
C SER A 356 0.56 14.63 -7.02
N LEU A 357 0.72 15.34 -5.89
CA LEU A 357 1.34 16.67 -5.87
C LEU A 357 2.82 16.65 -6.24
N LEU A 358 3.56 15.60 -5.84
CA LEU A 358 4.97 15.42 -6.23
C LEU A 358 5.09 15.18 -7.73
N LYS A 359 4.28 14.28 -8.30
CA LYS A 359 4.25 14.04 -9.75
C LYS A 359 3.90 15.31 -10.53
N ALA A 360 2.97 16.11 -10.00
CA ALA A 360 2.59 17.40 -10.55
C ALA A 360 3.73 18.45 -10.56
N GLN A 361 4.77 18.29 -9.73
CA GLN A 361 5.95 19.17 -9.75
C GLN A 361 6.95 18.80 -10.85
N GLU A 362 6.97 17.56 -11.32
CA GLU A 362 7.88 17.12 -12.39
C GLU A 362 7.57 17.77 -13.75
N TYR A 363 6.40 18.41 -13.87
CA TYR A 363 5.98 19.08 -15.09
C TYR A 363 6.26 20.59 -15.07
N ASP A 364 7.44 20.96 -15.58
CA ASP A 364 8.00 22.33 -15.56
C ASP A 364 7.03 23.43 -16.03
N GLU A 365 6.22 23.16 -17.07
CA GLU A 365 5.37 24.19 -17.68
C GLU A 365 4.18 24.60 -16.80
N LEU A 366 3.69 23.71 -15.94
CA LEU A 366 2.62 23.99 -14.96
C LEU A 366 3.17 24.11 -13.53
N ALA A 367 4.49 24.07 -13.36
CA ALA A 367 5.15 24.11 -12.06
C ALA A 367 4.73 25.34 -11.23
N SER A 368 4.50 26.50 -11.85
CA SER A 368 4.03 27.70 -11.14
C SER A 368 2.65 27.53 -10.49
N ILE A 369 1.71 26.85 -11.18
CA ILE A 369 0.37 26.58 -10.66
C ILE A 369 0.46 25.51 -9.56
N THR A 370 1.22 24.44 -9.80
CA THR A 370 1.46 23.39 -8.81
C THR A 370 2.09 23.97 -7.54
N GLN A 371 3.15 24.75 -7.67
CA GLN A 371 3.84 25.37 -6.54
C GLN A 371 2.94 26.34 -5.77
N GLY A 372 2.15 27.15 -6.48
CA GLY A 372 1.15 28.01 -5.85
C GLY A 372 0.16 27.24 -4.98
N LYS A 373 -0.33 26.09 -5.47
CA LYS A 373 -1.23 25.22 -4.69
C LYS A 373 -0.54 24.59 -3.48
N ILE A 374 0.70 24.14 -3.64
CA ILE A 374 1.46 23.53 -2.55
C ILE A 374 1.71 24.54 -1.43
N LEU A 375 2.06 25.79 -1.77
CA LEU A 375 2.20 26.87 -0.79
C LEU A 375 0.88 27.15 -0.05
N GLU A 376 -0.25 27.19 -0.75
CA GLU A 376 -1.57 27.36 -0.12
C GLU A 376 -1.87 26.22 0.88
N ILE A 377 -1.55 24.97 0.53
CA ILE A 377 -1.73 23.81 1.42
C ILE A 377 -0.80 23.92 2.64
N GLN A 378 0.47 24.29 2.43
CA GLN A 378 1.43 24.49 3.54
C GLN A 378 0.91 25.56 4.51
N GLU A 379 0.43 26.70 4.00
CA GLU A 379 -0.15 27.77 4.81
C GLU A 379 -1.39 27.31 5.58
N GLU A 380 -2.30 26.57 4.94
CA GLU A 380 -3.52 26.03 5.57
C GLU A 380 -3.16 25.12 6.75
N VAL A 381 -2.22 24.19 6.57
CA VAL A 381 -1.80 23.24 7.62
C VAL A 381 -1.05 23.95 8.76
N VAL A 382 -0.18 24.91 8.45
CA VAL A 382 0.50 25.73 9.49
C VAL A 382 -0.50 26.58 10.27
N ASN A 383 -1.53 27.11 9.61
CA ASN A 383 -2.60 27.85 10.28
C ASN A 383 -3.49 26.93 11.14
N GLU A 384 -3.74 25.70 10.72
CA GLU A 384 -4.38 24.68 11.55
C GLU A 384 -3.57 24.44 12.83
N LEU A 385 -2.24 24.26 12.71
CA LEU A 385 -1.35 24.11 13.86
C LEU A 385 -1.40 25.33 14.80
N LYS A 386 -1.34 26.56 14.26
CA LYS A 386 -1.43 27.81 15.05
C LYS A 386 -2.76 27.93 15.81
N ASN A 387 -3.86 27.47 15.20
CA ASN A 387 -5.19 27.54 15.78
C ASN A 387 -5.40 26.56 16.94
N ILE A 388 -4.69 25.43 16.93
CA ILE A 388 -4.57 24.57 18.10
C ILE A 388 -3.79 25.39 19.13
N ARG A 389 -4.46 26.03 20.10
CA ARG A 389 -3.81 26.91 21.07
C ARG A 389 -2.85 26.11 21.96
N LEU A 390 -1.56 26.19 21.67
CA LEU A 390 -0.49 25.51 22.39
C LEU A 390 0.09 26.42 23.48
N ASN A 391 -0.53 26.48 24.66
CA ASN A 391 0.19 27.00 25.83
C ASN A 391 1.09 25.87 26.36
N ARG A 392 2.37 25.86 25.93
CA ARG A 392 3.42 24.88 26.28
C ARG A 392 2.95 23.42 26.19
N VAL A 393 3.09 22.81 25.02
CA VAL A 393 2.56 21.47 24.70
C VAL A 393 3.15 20.39 25.58
N HIS A 394 4.42 20.55 25.93
CA HIS A 394 5.15 19.65 26.81
C HIS A 394 4.45 19.45 28.18
N THR A 395 3.97 20.54 28.79
CA THR A 395 3.42 20.52 30.16
C THR A 395 1.90 20.49 30.24
N ALA A 396 1.21 20.65 29.11
CA ALA A 396 -0.24 20.77 29.10
C ALA A 396 -0.92 19.39 29.24
N HIS A 397 -1.98 19.30 30.04
CA HIS A 397 -2.90 18.18 29.96
C HIS A 397 -3.78 18.34 28.70
N LEU A 398 -3.46 17.59 27.65
CA LEU A 398 -4.18 17.62 26.39
C LEU A 398 -5.36 16.64 26.45
N SER A 399 -6.53 17.08 26.01
CA SER A 399 -7.66 16.16 25.80
C SER A 399 -7.40 15.24 24.60
N ASN A 400 -7.98 14.05 24.58
CA ASN A 400 -7.84 13.09 23.47
C ASN A 400 -8.16 13.70 22.10
N LYS A 401 -9.17 14.60 22.03
CA LYS A 401 -9.54 15.30 20.80
C LYS A 401 -8.44 16.27 20.31
N ILE A 402 -7.74 16.93 21.24
CA ILE A 402 -6.62 17.81 20.89
C ILE A 402 -5.44 16.97 20.40
N ILE A 403 -5.16 15.84 21.07
CA ILE A 403 -4.10 14.91 20.65
C ILE A 403 -4.39 14.37 19.24
N GLU A 404 -5.62 13.94 18.97
CA GLU A 404 -6.04 13.45 17.66
C GLU A 404 -5.87 14.53 16.57
N ASN A 405 -6.39 15.73 16.80
CA ASN A 405 -6.25 16.85 15.87
C ASN A 405 -4.78 17.20 15.61
N LEU A 406 -3.97 17.28 16.67
CA LEU A 406 -2.54 17.59 16.56
C LEU A 406 -1.80 16.48 15.79
N THR A 407 -2.12 15.22 16.05
CA THR A 407 -1.56 14.07 15.31
C THR A 407 -1.88 14.17 13.82
N ILE A 408 -3.12 14.49 13.47
CA ILE A 408 -3.55 14.67 12.06
C ILE A 408 -2.78 15.83 11.41
N THR A 409 -2.70 16.98 12.08
CA THR A 409 -1.98 18.15 11.55
C THR A 409 -0.49 17.86 11.37
N LEU A 410 0.16 17.18 12.33
CA LEU A 410 1.57 16.81 12.21
C LEU A 410 1.81 15.82 11.08
N LYS A 411 0.92 14.84 10.87
CA LYS A 411 1.00 13.93 9.71
C LYS A 411 0.90 14.70 8.39
N ARG A 412 0.05 15.73 8.31
CA ARG A 412 -0.01 16.61 7.13
C ARG A 412 1.29 17.38 6.92
N LEU A 413 1.87 17.95 7.98
CA LEU A 413 3.18 18.63 7.91
C LEU A 413 4.28 17.68 7.44
N ASP A 414 4.27 16.45 7.96
CA ASP A 414 5.20 15.40 7.60
C ASP A 414 5.11 15.03 6.10
N TYR A 415 3.91 14.75 5.58
CA TYR A 415 3.74 14.44 4.16
C TYR A 415 4.08 15.63 3.24
N ILE A 416 3.62 16.85 3.54
CA ILE A 416 3.86 18.00 2.66
C ILE A 416 5.34 18.42 2.64
N SER A 417 6.04 18.30 3.77
CA SER A 417 7.48 18.58 3.87
C SER A 417 8.32 17.51 3.16
N SER A 418 7.80 16.30 2.95
CA SER A 418 8.51 15.27 2.19
C SER A 418 8.57 15.52 0.67
N ILE A 419 7.66 16.32 0.13
CA ILE A 419 7.52 16.56 -1.32
C ILE A 419 7.91 17.99 -1.75
N SER A 420 8.09 18.92 -0.81
CA SER A 420 8.32 20.33 -1.15
C SER A 420 9.09 21.06 -0.07
N ASP A 421 9.89 22.06 -0.49
CA ASP A 421 10.53 22.98 0.44
C ASP A 421 9.46 23.77 1.20
N CYS A 422 9.56 23.72 2.51
CA CYS A 422 8.59 24.27 3.45
C CYS A 422 9.20 25.30 4.41
N ILE A 423 10.50 25.58 4.32
CA ILE A 423 11.21 26.40 5.33
C ILE A 423 10.61 27.80 5.44
N GLN A 424 10.32 28.45 4.31
CA GLN A 424 9.78 29.82 4.29
C GLN A 424 8.40 29.95 4.95
N ILE A 425 7.57 28.91 4.86
CA ILE A 425 6.20 28.91 5.41
C ILE A 425 6.18 28.42 6.86
N PHE A 426 7.02 27.43 7.18
CA PHE A 426 7.05 26.79 8.51
C PHE A 426 7.81 27.64 9.53
N GLU A 427 8.78 28.43 9.09
CA GLU A 427 9.61 29.28 9.94
C GLU A 427 9.40 30.75 9.58
N THR A 428 8.61 31.45 10.40
CA THR A 428 8.40 32.90 10.29
C THR A 428 8.80 33.60 11.58
N GLU A 429 9.03 34.91 11.53
CA GLU A 429 9.39 35.69 12.74
C GLU A 429 8.35 35.57 13.88
N SER A 430 7.10 35.26 13.54
CA SER A 430 5.99 35.16 14.49
C SER A 430 5.67 33.75 14.97
N PHE A 431 6.13 32.73 14.24
CA PHE A 431 5.77 31.34 14.49
C PHE A 431 6.79 30.39 13.88
N SER A 432 7.25 29.44 14.69
CA SER A 432 8.21 28.41 14.33
C SER A 432 7.59 27.03 14.54
N VAL A 433 7.35 26.31 13.44
CA VAL A 433 6.93 24.90 13.49
C VAL A 433 7.99 24.08 14.23
N PHE A 434 9.27 24.33 13.96
CA PHE A 434 10.39 23.68 14.64
C PHE A 434 10.28 23.73 16.17
N SER A 435 9.97 24.90 16.73
CA SER A 435 9.82 25.09 18.18
C SER A 435 8.68 24.22 18.75
N VAL A 436 7.57 24.14 18.03
CA VAL A 436 6.42 23.30 18.41
C VAL A 436 6.78 21.81 18.37
N LEU A 437 7.47 21.36 17.32
CA LEU A 437 7.92 19.97 17.20
C LEU A 437 8.89 19.60 18.33
N PHE A 438 9.76 20.53 18.71
CA PHE A 438 10.69 20.36 19.84
C PHE A 438 9.98 20.19 21.17
N GLU A 439 8.92 20.94 21.44
CA GLU A 439 8.12 20.76 22.66
C GLU A 439 7.37 19.41 22.68
N ILE A 440 6.97 18.92 21.50
CA ILE A 440 6.20 17.67 21.38
C ILE A 440 7.08 16.44 21.62
N ILE A 441 8.32 16.42 21.13
CA ILE A 441 9.22 15.27 21.31
C ILE A 441 9.64 15.07 22.77
N GLU A 442 9.59 16.12 23.60
CA GLU A 442 9.90 16.04 25.04
C GLU A 442 8.73 15.47 25.86
N ARG A 443 7.53 15.40 25.28
CA ARG A 443 6.31 15.04 26.01
C ARG A 443 6.34 13.57 26.43
N GLU A 444 5.94 13.31 27.67
CA GLU A 444 5.77 11.93 28.14
C GLU A 444 4.55 11.29 27.47
N VAL A 445 4.76 10.11 26.88
CA VAL A 445 3.75 9.40 26.08
C VAL A 445 2.91 8.51 26.97
N SER A 446 1.59 8.70 26.92
CA SER A 446 0.62 7.94 27.71
C SER A 446 -0.40 7.17 26.87
N SER A 447 -0.45 7.41 25.56
CA SER A 447 -1.42 6.80 24.64
C SER A 447 -0.82 6.51 23.25
N SER A 448 -1.44 5.59 22.49
CA SER A 448 -1.02 5.27 21.11
C SER A 448 -1.08 6.47 20.17
N ASN A 449 -2.03 7.39 20.37
CA ASN A 449 -2.12 8.59 19.53
C ASN A 449 -0.98 9.57 19.85
N GLU A 450 -0.57 9.69 21.12
CA GLU A 450 0.62 10.48 21.47
C GLU A 450 1.90 9.86 20.93
N LEU A 451 1.99 8.52 20.86
CA LEU A 451 3.10 7.84 20.20
C LEU A 451 3.20 8.24 18.72
N GLU A 452 2.09 8.20 17.98
CA GLU A 452 2.02 8.61 16.57
C GLU A 452 2.32 10.11 16.38
N MET A 453 1.88 10.95 17.32
CA MET A 453 2.16 12.39 17.36
C MET A 453 3.65 12.68 17.47
N VAL A 454 4.36 12.00 18.39
CA VAL A 454 5.81 12.13 18.55
C VAL A 454 6.55 11.62 17.32
N ILE A 455 6.14 10.47 16.77
CA ILE A 455 6.74 9.91 15.55
C ILE A 455 6.60 10.87 14.36
N SER A 456 5.41 11.44 14.15
CA SER A 456 5.16 12.41 13.07
C SER A 456 6.01 13.68 13.25
N SER A 457 6.27 14.07 14.50
CA SER A 457 7.14 15.21 14.82
C SER A 457 8.60 14.93 14.47
N LEU A 458 9.12 13.75 14.84
CA LEU A 458 10.47 13.32 14.48
C LEU A 458 10.67 13.24 12.96
N ARG A 459 9.67 12.73 12.23
CA ARG A 459 9.70 12.65 10.76
C ARG A 459 9.65 14.04 10.12
N THR A 460 8.81 14.95 10.62
CA THR A 460 8.76 16.34 10.13
C THR A 460 10.08 17.08 10.38
N LEU A 461 10.69 16.91 11.57
CA LEU A 461 12.00 17.49 11.89
C LEU A 461 13.08 17.04 10.91
N LYS A 462 13.06 15.75 10.53
CA LYS A 462 13.97 15.22 9.50
C LYS A 462 13.91 16.06 8.22
N TRP A 463 12.70 16.27 7.69
CA TRP A 463 12.51 17.01 6.44
C TRP A 463 12.94 18.46 6.55
N LEU A 464 12.65 19.13 7.66
CA LEU A 464 13.10 20.51 7.90
C LEU A 464 14.63 20.63 7.86
N TYR A 465 15.36 19.70 8.48
CA TYR A 465 16.83 19.71 8.38
C TYR A 465 17.32 19.36 6.98
N ILE A 466 16.70 18.41 6.29
CA ILE A 466 17.06 18.07 4.90
C ILE A 466 16.94 19.31 4.00
N TRP A 467 15.84 20.06 4.10
CA TRP A 467 15.65 21.29 3.34
C TRP A 467 16.65 22.39 3.73
N ARG A 468 16.91 22.59 5.03
CA ARG A 468 17.95 23.53 5.49
C ARG A 468 19.33 23.19 4.91
N VAL A 469 19.70 21.90 4.89
CA VAL A 469 20.96 21.46 4.27
C VAL A 469 20.93 21.61 2.76
N LYS A 470 19.79 21.39 2.10
CA LYS A 470 19.64 21.64 0.65
C LYS A 470 19.87 23.11 0.31
N HIS A 471 19.31 24.04 1.09
CA HIS A 471 19.58 25.49 0.94
C HIS A 471 21.07 25.80 1.05
N PHE A 472 21.78 25.19 2.01
CA PHE A 472 23.23 25.34 2.11
C PHE A 472 23.99 24.80 0.90
N ILE A 473 23.57 23.66 0.34
CA ILE A 473 24.16 23.12 -0.89
C ILE A 473 23.95 24.10 -2.06
N ASP A 474 22.77 24.72 -2.14
CA ASP A 474 22.43 25.67 -3.22
C ASP A 474 23.19 27.00 -3.09
N CYS A 475 23.53 27.42 -1.87
CA CYS A 475 24.44 28.54 -1.61
C CYS A 475 25.90 28.27 -2.00
N GLN A 476 26.23 27.04 -2.42
CA GLN A 476 27.58 26.59 -2.79
C GLN A 476 28.64 26.93 -1.72
N ASN A 477 29.40 28.00 -1.92
CA ASN A 477 30.57 28.36 -1.13
C ASN A 477 30.39 29.62 -0.26
N ASP A 478 29.26 30.33 -0.38
CA ASP A 478 28.99 31.59 0.33
C ASP A 478 27.98 31.39 1.48
N ILE A 479 28.13 30.29 2.22
CA ILE A 479 27.23 29.98 3.33
C ILE A 479 27.48 30.95 4.49
N PRO A 480 26.45 31.66 4.99
CA PRO A 480 26.59 32.53 6.15
C PRO A 480 26.94 31.71 7.40
N TYR A 481 28.17 31.87 7.93
CA TYR A 481 28.61 31.19 9.16
C TYR A 481 27.64 31.36 10.33
N LYS A 482 26.99 32.52 10.45
CA LYS A 482 26.02 32.78 11.51
C LYS A 482 24.82 31.83 11.40
N GLU A 483 24.28 31.65 10.20
CA GLU A 483 23.10 30.83 9.94
C GLU A 483 23.42 29.34 10.06
N PHE A 484 24.60 28.94 9.56
CA PHE A 484 25.14 27.59 9.76
C PHE A 484 25.31 27.26 11.25
N ASN A 485 25.95 28.16 12.02
CA ASN A 485 26.18 27.93 13.44
C ASN A 485 24.87 27.86 14.24
N THR A 486 23.85 28.65 13.90
CA THR A 486 22.51 28.52 14.51
C THR A 486 21.91 27.14 14.24
N ILE A 487 21.94 26.68 12.98
CA ILE A 487 21.38 25.37 12.61
C ILE A 487 22.14 24.21 13.29
N ILE A 488 23.46 24.33 13.45
CA ILE A 488 24.25 23.36 14.21
C ILE A 488 23.90 23.41 15.70
N ALA A 489 23.76 24.58 16.30
CA ALA A 489 23.36 24.71 17.71
C ALA A 489 21.99 24.07 17.96
N ASP A 490 21.00 24.37 17.11
CA ASP A 490 19.67 23.76 17.15
C ASP A 490 19.74 22.22 17.02
N ARG A 491 20.65 21.72 16.16
CA ARG A 491 20.86 20.29 15.94
C ARG A 491 21.49 19.60 17.16
N GLU A 492 22.47 20.22 17.81
CA GLU A 492 23.06 19.67 19.04
C GLU A 492 22.01 19.61 20.16
N GLU A 493 21.16 20.64 20.29
CA GLU A 493 20.03 20.61 21.23
C GLU A 493 19.04 19.47 20.92
N LEU A 494 18.76 19.22 19.63
CA LEU A 494 17.97 18.06 19.23
C LEU A 494 18.64 16.75 19.65
N PHE A 495 19.94 16.62 19.40
CA PHE A 495 20.69 15.40 19.70
C PHE A 495 20.66 15.08 21.19
N ASP A 496 20.82 16.07 22.07
CA ASP A 496 20.70 15.89 23.52
C ASP A 496 19.35 15.26 23.90
N LYS A 497 18.26 15.71 23.28
CA LYS A 497 16.91 15.15 23.51
C LYS A 497 16.77 13.75 22.91
N LEU A 498 17.26 13.53 21.69
CA LEU A 498 17.22 12.21 21.05
C LEU A 498 18.00 11.18 21.87
N TYR A 499 19.14 11.54 22.47
CA TYR A 499 19.89 10.62 23.33
C TYR A 499 19.07 10.14 24.53
N LEU A 500 18.32 11.04 25.18
CA LEU A 500 17.41 10.69 26.27
C LEU A 500 16.29 9.76 25.79
N ILE A 501 15.68 10.06 24.64
CA ILE A 501 14.62 9.24 24.03
C ILE A 501 15.13 7.84 23.66
N ILE A 502 16.34 7.74 23.09
CA ILE A 502 16.92 6.46 22.67
C ILE A 502 17.27 5.59 23.88
N GLN A 503 17.69 6.21 24.99
CA GLN A 503 17.98 5.53 26.25
C GLN A 503 16.72 5.06 26.99
N ASP A 504 15.60 5.80 26.87
CA ASP A 504 14.32 5.37 27.43
C ASP A 504 13.81 4.11 26.71
N ARG A 505 13.74 2.98 27.42
CA ARG A 505 13.37 1.68 26.86
C ARG A 505 11.86 1.48 26.71
N LYS A 506 11.02 2.44 27.14
CA LYS A 506 9.56 2.29 27.18
C LYS A 506 8.92 2.08 25.80
N HIS A 507 9.23 2.95 24.82
CA HIS A 507 8.53 2.97 23.53
C HIS A 507 9.47 2.68 22.36
N TYR A 508 9.49 1.43 21.89
CA TYR A 508 10.43 1.00 20.85
C TYR A 508 10.22 1.74 19.53
N LYS A 509 8.97 1.95 19.09
CA LYS A 509 8.70 2.67 17.82
C LYS A 509 9.31 4.06 17.82
N ILE A 510 9.20 4.79 18.93
CA ILE A 510 9.80 6.13 19.09
C ILE A 510 11.33 6.04 19.06
N ARG A 511 11.92 5.07 19.79
CA ARG A 511 13.38 4.82 19.75
C ARG A 511 13.88 4.53 18.34
N TYR A 512 13.16 3.71 17.58
CA TYR A 512 13.50 3.41 16.18
C TYR A 512 13.57 4.70 15.35
N HIS A 513 12.53 5.54 15.39
CA HIS A 513 12.49 6.81 14.65
C HIS A 513 13.55 7.81 15.15
N ALA A 514 13.82 7.86 16.45
CA ALA A 514 14.84 8.73 17.04
C ALA A 514 16.26 8.34 16.60
N VAL A 515 16.62 7.04 16.64
CA VAL A 515 17.90 6.53 16.11
C VAL A 515 18.01 6.82 14.61
N PHE A 516 16.92 6.62 13.86
CA PHE A 516 16.88 6.90 12.42
C PHE A 516 17.18 8.38 12.13
N LEU A 517 16.49 9.30 12.81
CA LEU A 517 16.69 10.74 12.66
C LEU A 517 18.13 11.13 13.00
N LEU A 518 18.64 10.66 14.14
CA LEU A 518 20.01 10.93 14.58
C LEU A 518 21.03 10.54 13.50
N ILE A 519 20.98 9.30 13.03
CA ILE A 519 21.92 8.78 12.03
C ILE A 519 21.75 9.52 10.69
N ASP A 520 20.50 9.75 10.25
CA ASP A 520 20.22 10.45 8.99
C ASP A 520 20.80 11.86 9.00
N LEU A 521 20.66 12.61 10.10
CA LEU A 521 21.23 13.95 10.21
C LEU A 521 22.76 13.91 10.14
N TYR A 522 23.42 13.02 10.88
CA TYR A 522 24.88 12.88 10.78
C TYR A 522 25.33 12.52 9.36
N ILE A 523 24.64 11.62 8.67
CA ILE A 523 24.94 11.25 7.27
C ILE A 523 24.75 12.46 6.34
N VAL A 524 23.63 13.17 6.44
CA VAL A 524 23.30 14.33 5.60
C VAL A 524 24.34 15.43 5.78
N PHE A 525 24.68 15.79 7.02
CA PHE A 525 25.70 16.81 7.30
C PHE A 525 27.11 16.36 6.89
N SER A 526 27.46 15.09 7.10
CA SER A 526 28.75 14.54 6.66
C SER A 526 28.90 14.57 5.13
N ASN A 527 27.83 14.25 4.40
CA ASN A 527 27.81 14.34 2.94
C ASN A 527 27.86 15.80 2.46
N PHE A 528 27.14 16.71 3.12
CA PHE A 528 27.24 18.14 2.86
C PHE A 528 28.69 18.64 2.99
N ARG A 529 29.41 18.25 4.05
CA ARG A 529 30.84 18.58 4.21
C ARG A 529 31.69 18.08 3.03
N LYS A 530 31.43 16.88 2.50
CA LYS A 530 32.18 16.36 1.34
C LYS A 530 31.93 17.17 0.08
N ILE A 531 30.75 17.75 -0.08
CA ILE A 531 30.38 18.60 -1.21
C ILE A 531 31.02 20.00 -1.04
N ASN A 532 30.93 20.58 0.17
CA ASN A 532 31.54 21.88 0.48
C ASN A 532 33.02 21.73 0.86
N THR A 533 33.88 21.72 -0.17
CA THR A 533 35.34 21.56 -0.01
C THR A 533 36.08 22.86 0.29
N THR A 534 35.41 24.01 0.20
CA THR A 534 36.06 25.33 0.30
C THR A 534 36.02 25.95 1.69
N GLN A 535 34.97 25.68 2.48
CA GLN A 535 34.84 26.19 3.83
C GLN A 535 35.40 25.20 4.85
N ILE A 536 36.10 25.72 5.86
CA ILE A 536 36.69 24.92 6.93
C ILE A 536 35.70 24.87 8.09
N PHE A 537 35.26 23.67 8.43
CA PHE A 537 34.40 23.39 9.58
C PHE A 537 35.16 22.53 10.60
N ASP A 538 34.73 22.59 11.87
CA ASP A 538 35.20 21.65 12.89
C ASP A 538 34.73 20.22 12.53
N GLU A 539 35.68 19.29 12.41
CA GLU A 539 35.40 17.92 11.99
C GLU A 539 34.53 17.15 12.98
N SER A 540 34.62 17.51 14.27
CA SER A 540 33.89 16.82 15.35
C SER A 540 32.37 16.93 15.19
N ILE A 541 31.89 17.99 14.55
CA ILE A 541 30.47 18.28 14.28
C ILE A 541 29.86 17.25 13.31
N PHE A 542 30.67 16.53 12.52
CA PHE A 542 30.20 15.60 11.50
C PHE A 542 30.35 14.12 11.89
N ILE A 543 30.92 13.85 13.07
CA ILE A 543 31.22 12.51 13.55
C ILE A 543 30.33 12.23 14.75
N ILE A 544 29.70 11.05 14.75
CA ILE A 544 28.90 10.58 15.88
C ILE A 544 29.85 10.37 17.08
N PRO A 545 29.62 11.00 18.23
CA PRO A 545 30.45 10.79 19.42
C PRO A 545 30.49 9.31 19.83
N GLU A 546 31.61 8.84 20.37
CA GLU A 546 31.79 7.42 20.72
C GLU A 546 30.67 6.87 21.62
N LYS A 547 30.29 7.62 22.65
CA LYS A 547 29.17 7.26 23.53
C LYS A 547 27.84 7.11 22.78
N ALA A 548 27.59 7.94 21.78
CA ALA A 548 26.40 7.89 20.95
C ALA A 548 26.44 6.68 19.99
N GLN A 549 27.61 6.35 19.45
CA GLN A 549 27.82 5.13 18.66
C GLN A 549 27.46 3.89 19.49
N ASP A 550 27.93 3.83 20.75
CA ASP A 550 27.61 2.72 21.65
C ASP A 550 26.10 2.62 21.95
N ILE A 551 25.42 3.74 22.18
CA ILE A 551 23.95 3.79 22.38
C ILE A 551 23.17 3.29 21.15
N ILE A 552 23.61 3.67 19.95
CA ILE A 552 23.00 3.20 18.68
C ILE A 552 23.14 1.69 18.56
N ILE A 553 24.34 1.15 18.82
CA ILE A 553 24.60 -0.29 18.75
C ILE A 553 23.84 -1.05 19.83
N LEU A 554 23.77 -0.54 21.06
CA LEU A 554 22.93 -1.11 22.12
C LEU A 554 21.46 -1.18 21.70
N THR A 555 20.97 -0.14 21.04
CA THR A 555 19.59 -0.12 20.53
C THR A 555 19.37 -1.18 19.45
N LEU A 556 20.31 -1.34 18.50
CA LEU A 556 20.29 -2.44 17.53
C LEU A 556 20.28 -3.81 18.23
N ASN A 557 21.07 -4.00 19.29
CA ASN A 557 21.09 -5.23 20.08
C ASN A 557 19.73 -5.50 20.74
N CYS A 558 19.03 -4.47 21.23
CA CYS A 558 17.68 -4.64 21.78
C CYS A 558 16.72 -5.22 20.72
N TYR A 559 16.74 -4.69 19.49
CA TYR A 559 15.91 -5.19 18.39
C TYR A 559 16.27 -6.62 18.00
N ILE A 560 17.57 -6.93 17.90
CA ILE A 560 18.06 -8.29 17.63
C ILE A 560 17.62 -9.25 18.74
N LYS A 561 17.81 -8.90 20.01
CA LYS A 561 17.44 -9.74 21.18
C LYS A 561 15.94 -10.07 21.18
N GLN A 562 15.10 -9.11 20.81
CA GLN A 562 13.67 -9.36 20.76
C GLN A 562 13.23 -10.16 19.54
N TYR A 563 13.80 -9.88 18.37
CA TYR A 563 13.55 -10.68 17.18
C TYR A 563 13.97 -12.15 17.40
N THR A 564 15.12 -12.37 18.02
CA THR A 564 15.62 -13.73 18.35
C THR A 564 14.79 -14.39 19.44
N LYS A 565 14.37 -13.66 20.49
CA LYS A 565 13.44 -14.16 21.51
C LYS A 565 12.10 -14.58 20.88
N PHE A 566 11.56 -13.78 19.97
CA PHE A 566 10.31 -14.10 19.26
C PHE A 566 10.44 -15.37 18.40
N ASN A 567 11.60 -15.58 17.78
CA ASN A 567 11.86 -16.76 16.94
C ASN A 567 12.58 -17.91 17.68
N GLU A 568 12.60 -17.88 19.02
CA GLU A 568 13.23 -18.90 19.90
C GLU A 568 14.71 -19.22 19.58
N CYS A 569 15.46 -18.27 19.02
CA CYS A 569 16.87 -18.45 18.69
C CYS A 569 17.80 -17.97 19.82
N LYS A 570 18.81 -18.78 20.15
CA LYS A 570 19.78 -18.49 21.23
C LYS A 570 21.23 -18.28 20.75
N ASP A 571 21.50 -18.50 19.46
CA ASP A 571 22.89 -18.55 18.96
C ASP A 571 23.48 -17.17 18.63
N VAL A 572 22.64 -16.12 18.57
CA VAL A 572 23.06 -14.77 18.19
C VAL A 572 23.86 -14.10 19.31
N LYS A 573 25.09 -13.70 19.00
CA LYS A 573 25.98 -13.02 19.95
C LYS A 573 25.68 -11.51 20.01
N LEU A 574 25.42 -11.00 21.20
CA LEU A 574 25.24 -9.56 21.42
C LEU A 574 26.59 -8.92 21.77
N LEU A 575 26.88 -7.75 21.19
CA LEU A 575 28.13 -7.01 21.40
C LEU A 575 28.35 -6.58 22.86
N ILE A 576 27.25 -6.35 23.58
CA ILE A 576 27.22 -5.91 24.98
C ILE A 576 26.14 -6.74 25.66
N ASP A 577 26.55 -7.59 26.61
CA ASP A 577 25.64 -8.32 27.51
C ASP A 577 25.04 -7.30 28.49
N GLU A 578 23.76 -6.96 28.30
CA GLU A 578 22.98 -6.27 29.34
C GLU A 578 21.84 -7.17 29.83
N GLU A 579 21.79 -7.37 31.14
CA GLU A 579 20.82 -8.16 31.91
C GLU A 579 19.40 -7.53 31.97
N SER A 580 19.01 -6.65 31.04
CA SER A 580 17.66 -6.10 31.07
C SER A 580 16.70 -6.97 30.25
N ASP A 581 15.81 -7.67 30.94
CA ASP A 581 14.67 -8.39 30.37
C ASP A 581 13.40 -7.53 30.29
N GLN A 582 13.54 -6.21 30.09
CA GLN A 582 12.38 -5.35 29.86
C GLN A 582 11.75 -5.69 28.50
N GLU A 583 10.58 -6.31 28.56
CA GLU A 583 9.67 -6.48 27.43
C GLU A 583 9.10 -5.11 27.03
N PHE A 584 8.98 -4.83 25.73
CA PHE A 584 8.41 -3.57 25.27
C PHE A 584 6.93 -3.50 25.65
N MET A 585 6.50 -2.35 26.16
CA MET A 585 5.16 -2.12 26.72
C MET A 585 4.09 -1.75 25.68
N ASP A 586 4.45 -1.75 24.38
CA ASP A 586 3.53 -1.43 23.29
C ASP A 586 2.68 -2.69 23.02
N ASP A 587 1.61 -2.85 23.82
CA ASP A 587 0.63 -3.94 23.73
C ASP A 587 0.02 -4.09 22.31
N ASN A 588 -0.22 -5.35 21.95
CA ASN A 588 -1.12 -5.86 20.89
C ASN A 588 -0.75 -5.64 19.42
N ASP A 589 0.20 -6.41 18.89
CA ASP A 589 0.12 -6.80 17.47
C ASP A 589 0.79 -8.14 17.20
N GLU A 590 0.03 -9.10 16.65
CA GLU A 590 0.49 -10.39 16.08
C GLU A 590 1.50 -10.23 14.92
N LYS A 591 1.91 -8.99 14.60
CA LYS A 591 2.89 -8.59 13.56
C LYS A 591 4.26 -8.22 14.12
N THR A 592 4.55 -8.54 15.38
CA THR A 592 5.79 -8.11 16.07
C THR A 592 7.06 -8.58 15.35
N ALA A 593 7.11 -9.82 14.84
CA ALA A 593 8.32 -10.40 14.26
C ALA A 593 8.80 -9.69 12.99
N LEU A 594 7.88 -9.44 12.04
CA LEU A 594 8.19 -8.77 10.77
C LEU A 594 8.58 -7.31 11.00
N ILE A 595 7.88 -6.63 11.91
CA ILE A 595 8.19 -5.24 12.27
C ILE A 595 9.57 -5.15 12.94
N LEU A 596 9.87 -6.06 13.87
CA LEU A 596 11.17 -6.15 14.53
C LEU A 596 12.29 -6.50 13.54
N GLU A 597 12.06 -7.43 12.61
CA GLU A 597 13.01 -7.74 11.54
C GLU A 597 13.31 -6.51 10.70
N ARG A 598 12.26 -5.79 10.28
CA ARG A 598 12.38 -4.58 9.48
C ARG A 598 13.20 -3.53 10.23
N TYR A 599 12.83 -3.21 11.47
CA TYR A 599 13.53 -2.21 12.27
C TYR A 599 15.00 -2.56 12.49
N MET A 600 15.30 -3.82 12.81
CA MET A 600 16.66 -4.33 12.92
C MET A 600 17.43 -4.15 11.60
N CYS A 601 16.89 -4.61 10.48
CA CYS A 601 17.55 -4.54 9.17
C CYS A 601 17.78 -3.09 8.73
N GLU A 602 16.80 -2.23 8.94
CA GLU A 602 16.86 -0.82 8.58
C GLU A 602 17.86 -0.05 9.43
N ILE A 603 17.89 -0.27 10.75
CA ILE A 603 18.91 0.33 11.64
C ILE A 603 20.30 -0.17 11.25
N ALA A 604 20.47 -1.48 11.03
CA ALA A 604 21.75 -2.03 10.58
C ALA A 604 22.20 -1.40 9.24
N GLY A 605 21.27 -1.21 8.30
CA GLY A 605 21.51 -0.50 7.04
C GLY A 605 21.95 0.96 7.26
N LYS A 606 21.31 1.69 8.17
CA LYS A 606 21.70 3.06 8.53
C LYS A 606 23.08 3.13 9.19
N VAL A 607 23.41 2.19 10.07
CA VAL A 607 24.76 2.07 10.66
C VAL A 607 25.80 1.85 9.56
N VAL A 608 25.55 0.96 8.61
CA VAL A 608 26.44 0.75 7.45
C VAL A 608 26.61 2.05 6.65
N LEU A 609 25.52 2.76 6.37
CA LEU A 609 25.58 4.05 5.66
C LEU A 609 26.37 5.11 6.44
N ALA A 610 26.27 5.15 7.77
CA ALA A 610 27.04 6.06 8.62
C ALA A 610 28.54 5.74 8.63
N ILE A 611 28.91 4.45 8.62
CA ILE A 611 30.30 4.02 8.50
C ILE A 611 30.86 4.39 7.11
N LEU A 612 30.09 4.18 6.06
CA LEU A 612 30.47 4.52 4.68
C LEU A 612 30.56 6.04 4.45
N SER A 613 29.70 6.83 5.10
CA SER A 613 29.79 8.28 5.05
C SER A 613 30.99 8.81 5.86
N GLY A 614 31.55 8.02 6.78
CA GLY A 614 32.61 8.44 7.69
C GLY A 614 32.09 9.18 8.93
N ALA A 615 30.77 9.14 9.17
CA ALA A 615 30.16 9.66 10.38
C ALA A 615 30.31 8.71 11.59
N MET A 616 30.59 7.42 11.35
CA MET A 616 30.73 6.39 12.40
C MET A 616 32.02 5.59 12.24
N ASP A 617 32.56 5.06 13.35
CA ASP A 617 33.81 4.31 13.35
C ASP A 617 33.67 2.92 12.69
N LYS A 618 34.70 2.52 11.95
CA LYS A 618 34.83 1.20 11.31
C LYS A 618 34.94 0.05 12.30
N LYS A 619 35.23 0.30 13.58
CA LYS A 619 35.29 -0.73 14.64
C LYS A 619 34.03 -1.59 14.73
N HIS A 620 32.88 -1.07 14.33
CA HIS A 620 31.59 -1.79 14.38
C HIS A 620 31.35 -2.73 13.18
N ILE A 621 32.20 -2.72 12.14
CA ILE A 621 32.05 -3.60 10.96
C ILE A 621 32.18 -5.07 11.35
N SER A 622 33.13 -5.41 12.21
CA SER A 622 33.36 -6.79 12.66
C SER A 622 32.11 -7.38 13.30
N TYR A 623 31.44 -6.61 14.16
CA TYR A 623 30.19 -7.00 14.79
C TYR A 623 29.06 -7.24 13.81
N LEU A 624 28.83 -6.30 12.89
CA LEU A 624 27.76 -6.44 11.88
C LEU A 624 27.94 -7.69 11.01
N MET A 625 29.20 -8.11 10.81
CA MET A 625 29.53 -9.31 10.04
C MET A 625 29.42 -10.60 10.85
N GLU A 626 29.66 -10.57 12.17
CA GLU A 626 29.67 -11.76 13.03
C GLU A 626 28.30 -12.45 13.07
N ASN A 627 27.21 -11.68 13.18
CA ASN A 627 25.85 -12.21 13.32
C ASN A 627 25.10 -12.40 11.99
N LYS A 628 25.73 -12.06 10.86
CA LYS A 628 25.07 -12.05 9.55
C LYS A 628 24.50 -13.42 9.18
N ALA A 629 25.29 -14.48 9.35
CA ALA A 629 24.91 -15.83 8.92
C ALA A 629 23.72 -16.39 9.72
N GLU A 630 23.68 -16.13 11.02
CA GLU A 630 22.64 -16.62 11.93
C GLU A 630 21.32 -15.87 11.70
N LEU A 631 21.38 -14.53 11.55
CA LEU A 631 20.20 -13.72 11.22
C LEU A 631 19.66 -14.03 9.81
N ASP A 632 20.52 -14.23 8.83
CA ASP A 632 20.12 -14.67 7.48
C ASP A 632 19.47 -16.06 7.50
N SER A 633 19.94 -16.96 8.37
CA SER A 633 19.35 -18.28 8.56
C SER A 633 17.97 -18.21 9.20
N LEU A 634 17.79 -17.36 10.23
CA LEU A 634 16.50 -17.15 10.89
C LEU A 634 15.45 -16.58 9.95
N LYS A 635 15.86 -15.62 9.12
CA LYS A 635 15.00 -15.07 8.09
C LYS A 635 14.52 -16.15 7.13
N LYS A 636 15.44 -16.97 6.63
CA LYS A 636 15.09 -18.09 5.72
C LYS A 636 14.22 -19.14 6.39
N SER A 637 14.50 -19.51 7.65
CA SER A 637 13.66 -20.48 8.36
C SER A 637 12.25 -19.97 8.60
N ARG A 638 12.09 -18.67 8.90
CA ARG A 638 10.76 -18.06 8.99
C ARG A 638 10.07 -18.02 7.63
N GLU A 639 10.76 -17.58 6.57
CA GLU A 639 10.20 -17.60 5.21
C GLU A 639 9.77 -19.03 4.80
N ILE A 640 10.51 -20.06 5.21
CA ILE A 640 10.14 -21.46 4.96
C ILE A 640 8.96 -21.89 5.84
N ALA A 641 8.93 -21.54 7.12
CA ALA A 641 7.82 -21.86 8.03
C ALA A 641 6.52 -21.16 7.60
N ASP A 642 6.60 -19.90 7.19
CA ASP A 642 5.49 -19.15 6.59
C ASP A 642 4.99 -19.88 5.31
N ASN A 643 5.89 -20.45 4.51
CA ASN A 643 5.56 -21.25 3.33
C ASN A 643 5.12 -22.71 3.60
N GLN A 644 5.39 -23.26 4.79
CA GLN A 644 5.06 -24.65 5.18
C GLN A 644 3.79 -24.74 6.04
N ASN A 645 3.45 -23.66 6.74
CA ASN A 645 2.15 -23.46 7.39
C ASN A 645 1.13 -22.78 6.44
N LEU A 646 1.50 -22.65 5.16
CA LEU A 646 0.63 -22.38 4.00
C LEU A 646 0.13 -23.71 3.44
#